data_AF-A6JNB2-F1
#
_entry.id   AF-A6JNB2-F1
#
_cell.length_a   1.000
_cell.length_b   1.000
_cell.length_c   1.000
_cell.angle_alpha   90.00
_cell.angle_beta   90.00
_cell.angle_gamma   90.00
#
_symmetry.space_group_name_H-M   'P 1'
#
loop_
_entity.id
_entity.type
_entity.pdbx_description
1 polymer ?
#
loop_
_entity_poly.entity_id
_entity_poly.type
_entity_poly.pdbx_seq_one_letter_code
_entity_poly.pdbx_strand_id
1 'polypeptide(L)'
;MVPPGKNYTYVWPVREEYAPAPADANCLTWVYHSHIDAPKDICSGLIGPLLVCKEGRQAVPSPKSFFLEFVIMFTLVDENQSWYLDDNIRQFCTNPSSVDKSDAVFQRSNKMHALNGFLFGNLPEPEMCVGESVSWHLFGMGNEIDIHSIYFYGNTFITRGHRADVVNLFPATFLTTEMIVENPGKWMITCQVSDHLQAGMLGQYNVGNCRGNAPHPKMRGQQRRYFIAAEKVLWDYSPQGYDKFTGFPLNTSGSDSAVYFTQADNRIGGKYWKARYTEYVDATFSRRKMPSDSEAHLGILGPVIKAEVGDILLVTFANKADKVYSILPHGVFYDKASDAGPNVDGFLKPGAHVKPGETFTYRWTVPESVSPTDDDPPCLTYLYFSAVQPIKDTSAGLVGPLLVCKKGTLNADGTQKGIDKEFYLLFTVFDENFSSYLDENIQKFTWHPFSVDKEDKEFVKSNRMHAINGYMYGNQPGLSMCKKDRVSWHLIGMGTDTDMHGVYFQGNTIHLRGTHRDSLALFPHMSTTAFMQPDHSGIFKVFCSTLHHFTRGMGQIYEVSSCGNRDPSEPPYGMLRTFYIAAEEVEWDYAPNKNWEFEKQHLDAGGERHGDIFMNHTENWIGSQYRKVVYREYTNGEFVEIKARPPQEEHLQLLGPMIHAEVGDSILIIFKNKASRPYSITAQGVEDSDSGKFLDVPVTKPGEIKTYRWNVPKRSGPGPSDPNCIPWVYFSTANFVKDTYSGLMGPLITCREGVLNEKGRRSDVDYEFALLFLVFNENESWYLDDNIKKYLNKDPRDFRHTDDFEESNRMHAINGKIFGNLPGLIMTEDSMTNWYLLGIGSEVDIHTIHYHAESFLFKIDKSYREDVYDLFPGTFQTIELFADHPGTWLLHCHVSDHIHAGMETTYTVLRNIG
;
A
#
# COMPACT_ATOMS: atom_id res chain seq x y z
N MET A 1 -13.33 -32.01 6.54
CA MET A 1 -12.46 -32.29 7.70
C MET A 1 -11.93 -33.72 7.62
N VAL A 2 -10.63 -33.93 7.83
CA VAL A 2 -10.01 -35.27 7.85
C VAL A 2 -9.54 -35.57 9.28
N PRO A 3 -10.23 -36.43 10.05
CA PRO A 3 -9.85 -36.71 11.43
C PRO A 3 -8.49 -37.44 11.57
N PRO A 4 -7.83 -37.39 12.74
CA PRO A 4 -6.59 -38.13 12.99
C PRO A 4 -6.70 -39.62 12.63
N GLY A 5 -5.71 -40.12 11.88
CA GLY A 5 -5.67 -41.52 11.43
C GLY A 5 -6.64 -41.88 10.29
N LYS A 6 -7.35 -40.90 9.72
CA LYS A 6 -8.19 -41.08 8.52
C LYS A 6 -7.46 -40.58 7.27
N ASN A 7 -7.99 -40.95 6.10
CA ASN A 7 -7.53 -40.48 4.81
C ASN A 7 -8.69 -39.86 4.01
N TYR A 8 -8.34 -38.98 3.08
CA TYR A 8 -9.25 -38.42 2.09
C TYR A 8 -8.46 -38.21 0.81
N THR A 9 -9.13 -38.32 -0.34
CA THR A 9 -8.52 -38.06 -1.65
C THR A 9 -9.13 -36.80 -2.21
N TYR A 10 -8.32 -35.74 -2.33
CA TYR A 10 -8.71 -34.51 -3.01
C TYR A 10 -8.52 -34.65 -4.50
N VAL A 11 -9.49 -34.18 -5.29
CA VAL A 11 -9.44 -34.18 -6.75
C VAL A 11 -9.50 -32.73 -7.22
N TRP A 12 -8.42 -32.27 -7.85
CA TRP A 12 -8.31 -30.92 -8.41
C TRP A 12 -8.23 -31.01 -9.93
N PRO A 13 -9.33 -30.75 -10.66
CA PRO A 13 -9.29 -30.67 -12.11
C PRO A 13 -8.62 -29.37 -12.52
N VAL A 14 -7.39 -29.44 -13.02
CA VAL A 14 -6.70 -28.27 -13.60
C VAL A 14 -7.22 -28.07 -15.02
N ARG A 15 -8.21 -27.17 -15.17
CA ARG A 15 -8.80 -26.76 -16.45
C ARG A 15 -8.05 -25.57 -17.06
N GLU A 16 -8.39 -25.24 -18.31
CA GLU A 16 -7.81 -24.10 -19.03
C GLU A 16 -8.12 -22.77 -18.33
N GLU A 17 -9.27 -22.69 -17.65
CA GLU A 17 -9.68 -21.53 -16.83
C GLU A 17 -8.76 -21.27 -15.61
N TYR A 18 -7.89 -22.21 -15.23
CA TYR A 18 -6.92 -22.04 -14.14
C TYR A 18 -5.47 -21.95 -14.63
N ALA A 19 -5.24 -22.17 -15.92
CA ALA A 19 -3.92 -22.08 -16.50
C ALA A 19 -3.42 -20.62 -16.50
N PRO A 20 -2.11 -20.35 -16.44
CA PRO A 20 -1.61 -18.99 -16.55
C PRO A 20 -2.09 -18.29 -17.83
N ALA A 21 -2.50 -17.02 -17.72
CA ALA A 21 -2.91 -16.21 -18.86
C ALA A 21 -1.74 -16.00 -19.84
N PRO A 22 -2.00 -15.53 -21.08
CA PRO A 22 -0.93 -15.35 -22.07
C PRO A 22 0.23 -14.47 -21.60
N ALA A 23 -0.04 -13.41 -20.83
CA ALA A 23 0.97 -12.50 -20.28
C ALA A 23 1.61 -12.99 -18.97
N ASP A 24 1.02 -13.98 -18.30
CA ASP A 24 1.58 -14.57 -17.09
C ASP A 24 2.87 -15.34 -17.39
N ALA A 25 3.66 -15.54 -16.33
CA ALA A 25 4.80 -16.45 -16.34
C ALA A 25 4.39 -17.86 -16.80
N ASN A 26 5.37 -18.67 -17.20
CA ASN A 26 5.08 -20.04 -17.66
C ASN A 26 4.41 -20.90 -16.58
N CYS A 27 4.71 -20.62 -15.32
CA CYS A 27 4.12 -21.24 -14.14
C CYS A 27 3.74 -20.16 -13.13
N LEU A 28 2.49 -20.20 -12.66
CA LEU A 28 2.02 -19.37 -11.57
C LEU A 28 2.22 -20.08 -10.23
N THR A 29 2.52 -19.29 -9.21
CA THR A 29 2.58 -19.74 -7.83
C THR A 29 1.17 -19.70 -7.25
N TRP A 30 0.78 -20.80 -6.62
CA TRP A 30 -0.39 -20.92 -5.77
C TRP A 30 0.05 -21.59 -4.46
N VAL A 31 -0.86 -21.72 -3.51
CA VAL A 31 -0.62 -22.45 -2.27
C VAL A 31 -1.76 -23.42 -1.99
N TYR A 32 -1.46 -24.45 -1.21
CA TYR A 32 -2.46 -25.24 -0.52
C TYR A 32 -2.18 -25.18 0.98
N HIS A 33 -3.23 -25.14 1.78
CA HIS A 33 -3.13 -25.17 3.24
C HIS A 33 -4.34 -25.89 3.85
N SER A 34 -4.23 -26.29 5.12
CA SER A 34 -5.40 -26.76 5.86
C SER A 34 -6.34 -25.58 6.16
N HIS A 35 -7.64 -25.85 6.20
CA HIS A 35 -8.67 -24.82 6.26
C HIS A 35 -9.78 -25.18 7.28
N ILE A 36 -9.41 -25.81 8.40
CA ILE A 36 -10.36 -26.03 9.52
C ILE A 36 -10.51 -24.71 10.28
N ASP A 37 -9.38 -24.21 10.79
CA ASP A 37 -9.17 -22.84 11.23
C ASP A 37 -7.90 -22.38 10.52
N ALA A 38 -8.06 -21.76 9.35
CA ALA A 38 -6.95 -21.55 8.43
C ALA A 38 -5.77 -20.78 9.08
N PRO A 39 -5.98 -19.67 9.82
CA PRO A 39 -4.89 -19.02 10.53
C PRO A 39 -4.12 -19.92 11.51
N LYS A 40 -4.81 -20.69 12.37
CA LYS A 40 -4.17 -21.59 13.34
C LYS A 40 -3.46 -22.76 12.66
N ASP A 41 -4.09 -23.32 11.63
CA ASP A 41 -3.55 -24.41 10.82
C ASP A 41 -2.24 -23.99 10.11
N ILE A 42 -2.22 -22.80 9.53
CA ILE A 42 -1.05 -22.23 8.85
C ILE A 42 0.06 -21.92 9.86
N CYS A 43 -0.25 -21.27 10.99
CA CYS A 43 0.74 -20.98 12.04
C CYS A 43 1.33 -22.26 12.65
N SER A 44 0.59 -23.37 12.61
CA SER A 44 1.07 -24.70 13.01
C SER A 44 1.95 -25.38 11.95
N GLY A 45 2.10 -24.77 10.77
CA GLY A 45 2.98 -25.22 9.68
C GLY A 45 2.30 -25.96 8.52
N LEU A 46 0.96 -26.01 8.44
CA LEU A 46 0.25 -26.74 7.39
C LEU A 46 0.02 -25.92 6.12
N ILE A 47 1.11 -25.61 5.41
CA ILE A 47 1.11 -24.85 4.16
C ILE A 47 2.15 -25.40 3.16
N GLY A 48 1.84 -25.36 1.86
CA GLY A 48 2.79 -25.73 0.82
C GLY A 48 2.48 -25.08 -0.53
N PRO A 49 3.45 -25.02 -1.45
CA PRO A 49 3.28 -24.42 -2.77
C PRO A 49 2.58 -25.37 -3.75
N LEU A 50 1.78 -24.81 -4.64
CA LEU A 50 1.18 -25.47 -5.80
C LEU A 50 1.56 -24.66 -7.05
N LEU A 51 2.23 -25.28 -8.02
CA LEU A 51 2.58 -24.60 -9.28
C LEU A 51 1.65 -25.08 -10.39
N VAL A 52 0.99 -24.13 -11.06
CA VAL A 52 0.17 -24.41 -12.25
C VAL A 52 0.83 -23.77 -13.46
N CYS A 53 1.13 -24.60 -14.45
CA CYS A 53 1.90 -24.21 -15.63
C CYS A 53 1.07 -24.28 -16.91
N LYS A 54 1.51 -23.52 -17.93
CA LYS A 54 0.98 -23.62 -19.30
C LYS A 54 1.21 -25.03 -19.86
N GLU A 55 0.30 -25.49 -20.72
CA GLU A 55 0.36 -26.83 -21.31
C GLU A 55 1.72 -27.10 -22.00
N GLY A 56 2.27 -28.31 -21.79
CA GLY A 56 3.54 -28.73 -22.40
C GLY A 56 4.81 -28.21 -21.70
N ARG A 57 4.70 -27.42 -20.63
CA ARG A 57 5.83 -27.04 -19.77
C ARG A 57 5.90 -27.97 -18.55
N GLN A 58 7.05 -28.59 -18.33
CA GLN A 58 7.32 -29.34 -17.09
C GLN A 58 7.85 -28.39 -16.02
N ALA A 59 7.25 -28.41 -14.83
CA ALA A 59 7.72 -27.72 -13.63
C ALA A 59 8.94 -28.40 -12.97
N VAL A 60 9.37 -29.56 -13.46
CA VAL A 60 10.50 -30.30 -12.88
C VAL A 60 11.76 -30.00 -13.70
N PRO A 61 12.83 -29.46 -13.10
CA PRO A 61 14.10 -29.28 -13.79
C PRO A 61 14.59 -30.62 -14.34
N SER A 62 14.77 -30.69 -15.67
CA SER A 62 15.53 -31.80 -16.23
C SER A 62 17.01 -31.56 -15.94
N PRO A 63 17.85 -32.59 -15.79
CA PRO A 63 19.31 -32.42 -15.65
C PRO A 63 19.99 -31.68 -16.82
N LYS A 64 19.23 -31.34 -17.88
CA LYS A 64 19.66 -30.64 -19.09
C LYS A 64 19.00 -29.27 -19.28
N SER A 65 18.13 -28.78 -18.39
CA SER A 65 17.48 -27.48 -18.54
C SER A 65 18.30 -26.35 -17.91
N PHE A 66 18.37 -25.20 -18.61
CA PHE A 66 19.02 -23.96 -18.16
C PHE A 66 18.15 -23.15 -17.18
N PHE A 67 17.28 -23.83 -16.43
CA PHE A 67 16.23 -23.23 -15.61
C PHE A 67 16.30 -23.83 -14.20
N LEU A 68 16.44 -22.95 -13.20
CA LEU A 68 16.33 -23.27 -11.77
C LEU A 68 15.05 -22.65 -11.21
N GLU A 69 14.42 -23.33 -10.25
CA GLU A 69 13.22 -22.85 -9.59
C GLU A 69 13.41 -22.90 -8.08
N PHE A 70 13.09 -21.80 -7.40
CA PHE A 70 13.12 -21.71 -5.93
C PHE A 70 11.77 -21.24 -5.43
N VAL A 71 11.33 -21.78 -4.30
CA VAL A 71 10.12 -21.35 -3.61
C VAL A 71 10.50 -20.74 -2.28
N ILE A 72 10.05 -19.50 -2.01
CA ILE A 72 10.27 -18.83 -0.73
C ILE A 72 8.96 -18.22 -0.23
N MET A 73 8.54 -18.69 0.94
CA MET A 73 7.51 -18.11 1.77
C MET A 73 8.13 -17.03 2.67
N PHE A 74 7.58 -15.82 2.64
CA PHE A 74 7.86 -14.78 3.62
C PHE A 74 6.68 -14.70 4.58
N THR A 75 6.93 -14.92 5.85
CA THR A 75 5.85 -14.95 6.85
C THR A 75 6.40 -14.66 8.23
N LEU A 76 5.59 -14.00 9.03
CA LEU A 76 5.69 -13.99 10.48
C LEU A 76 4.88 -15.17 11.01
N VAL A 77 5.58 -16.26 11.35
CA VAL A 77 4.95 -17.41 11.99
C VAL A 77 4.65 -17.04 13.44
N ASP A 78 3.37 -16.78 13.74
CA ASP A 78 2.93 -16.48 15.10
C ASP A 78 2.63 -17.78 15.87
N GLU A 79 3.61 -18.29 16.59
CA GLU A 79 3.46 -19.52 17.39
C GLU A 79 2.46 -19.35 18.55
N ASN A 80 2.02 -18.12 18.88
CA ASN A 80 0.94 -17.93 19.83
C ASN A 80 -0.40 -18.43 19.28
N GLN A 81 -0.56 -18.50 17.95
CA GLN A 81 -1.76 -18.99 17.26
C GLN A 81 -1.67 -20.48 16.89
N SER A 82 -0.50 -21.10 17.07
CA SER A 82 -0.27 -22.51 16.77
C SER A 82 -1.11 -23.42 17.68
N TRP A 83 -1.63 -24.50 17.11
CA TRP A 83 -2.29 -25.58 17.88
C TRP A 83 -1.36 -26.19 18.93
N TYR A 84 -0.05 -26.03 18.76
CA TYR A 84 0.99 -26.64 19.59
C TYR A 84 1.57 -25.70 20.66
N LEU A 85 1.03 -24.49 20.86
CA LEU A 85 1.56 -23.54 21.84
C LEU A 85 1.73 -24.16 23.25
N ASP A 86 0.71 -24.86 23.75
CA ASP A 86 0.76 -25.49 25.08
C ASP A 86 1.76 -26.65 25.17
N ASP A 87 1.91 -27.41 24.09
CA ASP A 87 2.92 -28.46 24.00
C ASP A 87 4.33 -27.86 24.01
N ASN A 88 4.53 -26.78 23.24
CA ASN A 88 5.78 -26.03 23.18
C ASN A 88 6.15 -25.44 24.55
N ILE A 89 5.20 -24.82 25.25
CA ILE A 89 5.41 -24.29 26.61
C ILE A 89 5.83 -25.41 27.56
N ARG A 90 5.13 -26.56 27.55
CA ARG A 90 5.46 -27.69 28.44
C ARG A 90 6.82 -28.31 28.16
N GLN A 91 7.23 -28.34 26.89
CA GLN A 91 8.46 -29.00 26.46
C GLN A 91 9.70 -28.10 26.59
N PHE A 92 9.58 -26.81 26.24
CA PHE A 92 10.73 -25.93 26.05
C PHE A 92 10.88 -24.85 27.13
N CYS A 93 9.82 -24.45 27.83
CA CYS A 93 9.96 -23.54 28.96
C CYS A 93 10.49 -24.29 30.19
N THR A 94 11.54 -23.75 30.83
CA THR A 94 12.12 -24.35 32.05
C THR A 94 11.15 -24.34 33.24
N ASN A 95 10.21 -23.40 33.27
CA ASN A 95 9.14 -23.33 34.26
C ASN A 95 7.77 -23.02 33.60
N PRO A 96 7.11 -24.02 32.99
CA PRO A 96 5.88 -23.85 32.22
C PRO A 96 4.73 -23.21 33.00
N SER A 97 4.62 -23.48 34.30
CA SER A 97 3.53 -22.97 35.14
C SER A 97 3.64 -21.49 35.48
N SER A 98 4.78 -20.86 35.21
CA SER A 98 4.99 -19.41 35.42
C SER A 98 4.77 -18.57 34.16
N VAL A 99 4.49 -19.20 33.02
CA VAL A 99 4.31 -18.50 31.75
C VAL A 99 2.94 -17.82 31.74
N ASP A 100 2.96 -16.50 31.58
CA ASP A 100 1.78 -15.73 31.25
C ASP A 100 1.69 -15.58 29.73
N LYS A 101 0.68 -16.22 29.12
CA LYS A 101 0.44 -16.15 27.68
C LYS A 101 -0.02 -14.76 27.21
N SER A 102 -0.51 -13.93 28.13
CA SER A 102 -0.94 -12.55 27.84
C SER A 102 0.20 -11.54 27.93
N ASP A 103 1.37 -11.96 28.43
CA ASP A 103 2.53 -11.08 28.49
C ASP A 103 3.02 -10.71 27.08
N ALA A 104 3.12 -9.39 26.83
CA ALA A 104 3.47 -8.88 25.51
C ALA A 104 4.89 -9.27 25.08
N VAL A 105 5.83 -9.43 26.02
CA VAL A 105 7.21 -9.83 25.72
C VAL A 105 7.24 -11.31 25.33
N PHE A 106 6.50 -12.16 26.05
CA PHE A 106 6.31 -13.56 25.72
C PHE A 106 5.69 -13.72 24.33
N GLN A 107 4.56 -13.05 24.06
CA GLN A 107 3.92 -13.11 22.75
C GLN A 107 4.86 -12.66 21.62
N ARG A 108 5.55 -11.53 21.81
CA ARG A 108 6.52 -11.03 20.82
C ARG A 108 7.67 -12.01 20.58
N SER A 109 8.12 -12.73 21.61
CA SER A 109 9.19 -13.73 21.48
C SER A 109 8.80 -14.94 20.61
N ASN A 110 7.50 -15.21 20.48
CA ASN A 110 6.94 -16.30 19.69
C ASN A 110 6.60 -15.88 18.24
N LYS A 111 6.84 -14.62 17.85
CA LYS A 111 6.60 -14.11 16.49
C LYS A 111 7.85 -14.27 15.62
N MET A 112 7.87 -15.33 14.83
CA MET A 112 9.06 -15.75 14.08
C MET A 112 9.05 -15.17 12.67
N HIS A 113 9.85 -14.12 12.44
CA HIS A 113 9.96 -13.42 11.16
C HIS A 113 10.87 -14.18 10.19
N ALA A 114 10.30 -15.02 9.34
CA ALA A 114 11.01 -16.11 8.71
C ALA A 114 10.89 -16.16 7.18
N LEU A 115 11.92 -16.74 6.55
CA LEU A 115 11.91 -17.21 5.16
C LEU A 115 11.82 -18.74 5.19
N ASN A 116 10.72 -19.34 4.74
CA ASN A 116 10.50 -20.81 4.83
C ASN A 116 10.71 -21.38 6.26
N GLY A 117 10.46 -20.60 7.31
CA GLY A 117 10.72 -20.99 8.72
C GLY A 117 12.17 -20.78 9.21
N PHE A 118 13.03 -20.17 8.38
CA PHE A 118 14.42 -19.83 8.71
C PHE A 118 14.56 -18.35 9.07
N LEU A 119 15.36 -18.03 10.09
CA LEU A 119 15.60 -16.68 10.62
C LEU A 119 17.09 -16.36 10.73
N PHE A 120 17.43 -15.07 10.71
CA PHE A 120 18.78 -14.55 10.92
C PHE A 120 19.83 -15.16 9.97
N GLY A 121 19.46 -15.41 8.72
CA GLY A 121 20.38 -15.86 7.68
C GLY A 121 20.70 -17.35 7.69
N ASN A 122 19.94 -18.18 8.42
CA ASN A 122 20.13 -19.64 8.45
C ASN A 122 19.38 -20.41 7.34
N LEU A 123 18.74 -19.70 6.40
CA LEU A 123 18.14 -20.29 5.19
C LEU A 123 19.24 -21.05 4.41
N PRO A 124 19.02 -22.32 4.02
CA PRO A 124 19.95 -23.04 3.16
C PRO A 124 20.23 -22.25 1.88
N GLU A 125 21.49 -21.91 1.64
CA GLU A 125 21.90 -20.96 0.60
C GLU A 125 21.58 -21.49 -0.81
N PRO A 126 20.65 -20.86 -1.56
CA PRO A 126 20.41 -21.24 -2.95
C PRO A 126 21.66 -21.00 -3.79
N GLU A 127 22.12 -22.02 -4.49
CA GLU A 127 23.27 -21.93 -5.41
C GLU A 127 22.79 -21.79 -6.85
N MET A 128 23.39 -20.86 -7.58
CA MET A 128 23.12 -20.60 -9.00
C MET A 128 24.38 -20.15 -9.71
N CYS A 129 24.38 -20.25 -11.03
CA CYS A 129 25.53 -19.93 -11.86
C CYS A 129 25.26 -18.74 -12.77
N VAL A 130 26.29 -17.92 -13.02
CA VAL A 130 26.21 -16.84 -14.01
C VAL A 130 25.76 -17.37 -15.37
N GLY A 131 24.76 -16.72 -15.95
CA GLY A 131 24.11 -17.07 -17.22
C GLY A 131 22.89 -17.99 -17.10
N GLU A 132 22.55 -18.46 -15.90
CA GLU A 132 21.32 -19.23 -15.66
C GLU A 132 20.09 -18.32 -15.53
N SER A 133 18.94 -18.88 -15.90
CA SER A 133 17.63 -18.27 -15.65
C SER A 133 17.00 -18.92 -14.43
N VAL A 134 16.57 -18.11 -13.47
CA VAL A 134 16.00 -18.56 -12.20
C VAL A 134 14.59 -18.03 -12.08
N SER A 135 13.62 -18.92 -11.82
CA SER A 135 12.27 -18.54 -11.42
C SER A 135 12.17 -18.57 -9.89
N TRP A 136 11.82 -17.44 -9.29
CA TRP A 136 11.51 -17.35 -7.87
C TRP A 136 10.00 -17.32 -7.70
N HIS A 137 9.48 -18.37 -7.07
CA HIS A 137 8.09 -18.51 -6.64
C HIS A 137 7.97 -17.99 -5.21
N LEU A 138 7.45 -16.79 -5.07
CA LEU A 138 7.41 -16.04 -3.83
C LEU A 138 5.95 -15.96 -3.36
N PHE A 139 5.73 -16.17 -2.07
CA PHE A 139 4.40 -15.92 -1.49
C PHE A 139 4.47 -15.43 -0.04
N GLY A 140 3.53 -14.56 0.30
CA GLY A 140 3.37 -14.03 1.66
C GLY A 140 2.27 -14.78 2.40
N MET A 141 2.36 -14.84 3.73
CA MET A 141 1.30 -15.40 4.57
C MET A 141 1.35 -14.79 5.97
N GLY A 142 0.19 -14.59 6.60
CA GLY A 142 0.14 -14.16 8.01
C GLY A 142 -0.98 -13.15 8.31
N ASN A 143 -0.61 -12.06 8.98
CA ASN A 143 -1.55 -11.09 9.55
C ASN A 143 -1.29 -9.64 9.08
N GLU A 144 -1.91 -8.64 9.70
CA GLU A 144 -1.82 -7.21 9.31
C GLU A 144 -0.38 -6.69 9.20
N ILE A 145 0.51 -7.22 10.04
CA ILE A 145 1.92 -6.85 10.07
C ILE A 145 2.74 -7.53 8.97
N ASP A 146 2.21 -8.53 8.25
CA ASP A 146 2.89 -9.27 7.19
C ASP A 146 2.95 -8.49 5.86
N ILE A 147 3.49 -7.28 5.92
CA ILE A 147 3.90 -6.49 4.75
C ILE A 147 5.38 -6.80 4.48
N HIS A 148 5.68 -7.44 3.36
CA HIS A 148 7.04 -7.91 3.06
C HIS A 148 7.59 -7.28 1.80
N SER A 149 8.59 -6.41 1.93
CA SER A 149 9.27 -5.80 0.78
C SER A 149 10.58 -6.54 0.48
N ILE A 150 10.51 -7.52 -0.41
CA ILE A 150 11.62 -8.43 -0.70
C ILE A 150 12.62 -7.78 -1.65
N TYR A 151 13.85 -7.64 -1.19
CA TYR A 151 14.97 -7.11 -1.96
C TYR A 151 16.04 -8.16 -2.18
N PHE A 152 16.46 -8.31 -3.45
CA PHE A 152 17.59 -9.16 -3.85
C PHE A 152 18.82 -8.29 -4.08
N TYR A 153 19.78 -8.33 -3.15
CA TYR A 153 20.97 -7.49 -3.24
C TYR A 153 21.78 -7.79 -4.51
N GLY A 154 22.23 -6.72 -5.18
CA GLY A 154 23.15 -6.81 -6.31
C GLY A 154 22.57 -7.38 -7.60
N ASN A 155 21.27 -7.71 -7.64
CA ASN A 155 20.58 -8.27 -8.81
C ASN A 155 19.21 -7.62 -8.98
N THR A 156 18.68 -7.69 -10.19
CA THR A 156 17.31 -7.26 -10.52
C THR A 156 16.58 -8.43 -11.19
N PHE A 157 15.27 -8.43 -11.18
CA PHE A 157 14.45 -9.46 -11.78
C PHE A 157 13.33 -8.84 -12.62
N ILE A 158 12.59 -9.69 -13.34
CA ILE A 158 11.42 -9.33 -14.12
C ILE A 158 10.20 -9.91 -13.41
N THR A 159 9.17 -9.08 -13.22
CA THR A 159 7.88 -9.49 -12.69
C THR A 159 6.78 -8.94 -13.58
N ARG A 160 5.89 -9.83 -14.06
CA ARG A 160 4.77 -9.48 -14.96
C ARG A 160 5.20 -8.64 -16.19
N GLY A 161 6.42 -8.85 -16.71
CA GLY A 161 6.98 -8.11 -17.85
C GLY A 161 7.77 -6.84 -17.48
N HIS A 162 7.77 -6.44 -16.21
CA HIS A 162 8.39 -5.21 -15.73
C HIS A 162 9.68 -5.48 -14.94
N ARG A 163 10.68 -4.61 -15.10
CA ARG A 163 11.93 -4.67 -14.33
C ARG A 163 11.67 -4.18 -12.90
N ALA A 164 12.12 -4.96 -11.93
CA ALA A 164 12.07 -4.60 -10.52
C ALA A 164 13.29 -5.13 -9.77
N ASP A 165 13.53 -4.59 -8.59
CA ASP A 165 14.50 -5.09 -7.61
C ASP A 165 13.86 -5.35 -6.24
N VAL A 166 12.71 -4.74 -5.98
CA VAL A 166 11.85 -4.98 -4.83
C VAL A 166 10.47 -5.45 -5.28
N VAL A 167 9.95 -6.47 -4.62
CA VAL A 167 8.54 -6.89 -4.73
C VAL A 167 7.91 -6.95 -3.35
N ASN A 168 6.62 -6.63 -3.28
CA ASN A 168 5.87 -6.70 -2.04
C ASN A 168 5.05 -7.97 -1.99
N LEU A 169 5.00 -8.62 -0.83
CA LEU A 169 4.10 -9.73 -0.54
C LEU A 169 3.31 -9.41 0.73
N PHE A 170 2.07 -9.88 0.74
CA PHE A 170 1.09 -9.72 1.81
C PHE A 170 0.47 -11.10 2.12
N PRO A 171 -0.43 -11.22 3.10
CA PRO A 171 -1.05 -12.51 3.40
C PRO A 171 -1.76 -13.13 2.19
N ALA A 172 -1.27 -14.26 1.70
CA ALA A 172 -1.72 -14.93 0.47
C ALA A 172 -1.49 -14.17 -0.85
N THR A 173 -0.53 -13.24 -0.90
CA THR A 173 -0.02 -12.76 -2.19
C THR A 173 0.85 -13.84 -2.83
N PHE A 174 0.59 -14.14 -4.11
CA PHE A 174 1.38 -15.09 -4.88
C PHE A 174 2.09 -14.40 -6.04
N LEU A 175 3.38 -14.69 -6.23
CA LEU A 175 4.17 -14.03 -7.25
C LEU A 175 5.27 -14.92 -7.83
N THR A 176 5.32 -15.03 -9.15
CA THR A 176 6.48 -15.59 -9.86
C THR A 176 7.33 -14.45 -10.42
N THR A 177 8.64 -14.47 -10.14
CA THR A 177 9.60 -13.53 -10.73
C THR A 177 10.72 -14.27 -11.46
N GLU A 178 11.25 -13.68 -12.52
CA GLU A 178 12.30 -14.28 -13.36
C GLU A 178 13.59 -13.47 -13.25
N MET A 179 14.69 -14.13 -12.91
CA MET A 179 16.01 -13.51 -12.76
C MET A 179 17.01 -14.15 -13.73
N ILE A 180 17.74 -13.32 -14.47
CA ILE A 180 18.92 -13.74 -15.22
C ILE A 180 20.15 -13.44 -14.37
N VAL A 181 20.89 -14.48 -14.01
CA VAL A 181 21.99 -14.38 -13.05
C VAL A 181 23.24 -13.83 -13.72
N GLU A 182 23.71 -12.66 -13.29
CA GLU A 182 24.88 -12.00 -13.92
C GLU A 182 25.96 -11.54 -12.95
N ASN A 183 25.63 -11.28 -11.68
CA ASN A 183 26.55 -10.67 -10.73
C ASN A 183 27.15 -11.73 -9.78
N PRO A 184 28.38 -12.23 -10.03
CA PRO A 184 28.97 -13.27 -9.21
C PRO A 184 29.29 -12.77 -7.79
N GLY A 185 29.03 -13.63 -6.80
CA GLY A 185 29.26 -13.33 -5.39
C GLY A 185 28.18 -13.91 -4.49
N LYS A 186 28.38 -13.73 -3.18
CA LYS A 186 27.41 -14.11 -2.16
C LYS A 186 26.51 -12.92 -1.85
N TRP A 187 25.22 -13.05 -2.05
CA TRP A 187 24.26 -11.95 -1.94
C TRP A 187 23.21 -12.22 -0.87
N MET A 188 22.54 -11.17 -0.41
CA MET A 188 21.44 -11.29 0.54
C MET A 188 20.09 -11.23 -0.17
N ILE A 189 19.14 -11.99 0.38
CA ILE A 189 17.70 -11.80 0.17
C ILE A 189 17.12 -11.34 1.50
N THR A 190 16.38 -10.23 1.51
CA THR A 190 15.91 -9.62 2.76
C THR A 190 14.52 -9.06 2.58
N CYS A 191 13.74 -9.03 3.66
CA CYS A 191 12.65 -8.08 3.78
C CYS A 191 13.20 -6.71 4.20
N GLN A 192 12.81 -5.65 3.49
CA GLN A 192 13.25 -4.27 3.73
C GLN A 192 12.31 -3.49 4.65
N VAL A 193 11.24 -4.11 5.15
CA VAL A 193 10.44 -3.55 6.23
C VAL A 193 11.29 -3.51 7.50
N SER A 194 11.41 -2.33 8.12
CA SER A 194 12.41 -2.08 9.16
C SER A 194 12.32 -3.06 10.34
N ASP A 195 11.11 -3.28 10.87
CA ASP A 195 10.91 -4.18 12.01
C ASP A 195 11.18 -5.64 11.63
N HIS A 196 10.86 -6.06 10.40
CA HIS A 196 11.10 -7.42 9.92
C HIS A 196 12.59 -7.69 9.71
N LEU A 197 13.31 -6.71 9.14
CA LEU A 197 14.75 -6.79 8.97
C LEU A 197 15.46 -6.91 10.33
N GLN A 198 15.04 -6.10 11.31
CA GLN A 198 15.57 -6.16 12.67
C GLN A 198 15.24 -7.47 13.38
N ALA A 199 14.05 -8.03 13.12
CA ALA A 199 13.60 -9.32 13.66
C ALA A 199 14.22 -10.55 12.96
N GLY A 200 15.06 -10.35 11.94
CA GLY A 200 15.86 -11.41 11.34
C GLY A 200 15.34 -12.00 10.03
N MET A 201 14.42 -11.31 9.34
CA MET A 201 13.87 -11.76 8.06
C MET A 201 14.85 -11.56 6.89
N LEU A 202 15.94 -12.33 6.91
CA LEU A 202 17.03 -12.30 5.94
C LEU A 202 17.60 -13.69 5.66
N GLY A 203 18.06 -13.87 4.43
CA GLY A 203 18.73 -15.07 3.92
C GLY A 203 19.90 -14.71 3.01
N GLN A 204 20.62 -15.73 2.53
CA GLN A 204 21.74 -15.56 1.59
C GLN A 204 21.58 -16.49 0.40
N TYR A 205 22.10 -16.08 -0.76
CA TYR A 205 22.21 -16.90 -1.95
C TYR A 205 23.58 -16.72 -2.60
N ASN A 206 24.05 -17.75 -3.31
CA ASN A 206 25.40 -17.80 -3.87
C ASN A 206 25.37 -17.86 -5.39
N VAL A 207 26.07 -16.92 -6.03
CA VAL A 207 26.23 -16.86 -7.49
C VAL A 207 27.66 -17.23 -7.86
N GLY A 208 27.83 -18.43 -8.41
CA GLY A 208 29.11 -18.98 -8.84
C GLY A 208 29.41 -18.79 -10.33
N ASN A 209 30.70 -18.83 -10.67
CA ASN A 209 31.18 -18.91 -12.06
C ASN A 209 31.37 -20.38 -12.48
N CYS A 210 30.28 -21.09 -12.72
CA CYS A 210 30.31 -22.55 -12.92
C CYS A 210 30.72 -22.97 -14.34
N ARG A 211 30.57 -22.09 -15.34
CA ARG A 211 30.75 -22.42 -16.76
C ARG A 211 31.61 -21.38 -17.49
N GLY A 212 32.92 -21.37 -17.22
CA GLY A 212 33.90 -20.51 -17.90
C GLY A 212 33.69 -19.01 -17.66
N ASN A 213 34.63 -18.17 -18.11
CA ASN A 213 34.54 -16.72 -17.96
C ASN A 213 33.37 -16.19 -18.81
N ALA A 214 32.18 -16.07 -18.21
CA ALA A 214 31.09 -15.30 -18.78
C ALA A 214 31.63 -13.88 -19.08
N PRO A 215 31.47 -13.37 -20.32
CA PRO A 215 32.01 -12.08 -20.68
C PRO A 215 31.31 -10.99 -19.87
N HIS A 216 32.05 -10.30 -18.99
CA HIS A 216 31.54 -9.12 -18.31
C HIS A 216 31.04 -8.10 -19.35
N PRO A 217 29.82 -7.55 -19.20
CA PRO A 217 29.29 -6.60 -20.16
C PRO A 217 30.24 -5.40 -20.28
N LYS A 218 30.72 -5.12 -21.50
CA LYS A 218 31.52 -3.91 -21.74
C LYS A 218 30.59 -2.71 -21.68
N MET A 219 30.80 -1.86 -20.69
CA MET A 219 30.09 -0.59 -20.56
C MET A 219 30.52 0.35 -21.70
N ARG A 220 29.57 0.69 -22.58
CA ARG A 220 29.79 1.56 -23.77
C ARG A 220 29.13 2.94 -23.62
N GLY A 221 28.50 3.20 -22.48
CA GLY A 221 27.89 4.48 -22.15
C GLY A 221 28.89 5.49 -21.60
N GLN A 222 28.35 6.54 -20.99
CA GLN A 222 29.11 7.62 -20.39
C GLN A 222 29.56 7.24 -18.98
N GLN A 223 30.68 7.82 -18.56
CA GLN A 223 31.10 7.77 -17.16
C GLN A 223 30.56 9.01 -16.44
N ARG A 224 29.56 8.85 -15.58
CA ARG A 224 28.97 9.94 -14.79
C ARG A 224 29.61 10.00 -13.42
N ARG A 225 29.95 11.20 -12.97
CA ARG A 225 30.59 11.44 -11.67
C ARG A 225 29.66 12.26 -10.79
N TYR A 226 29.41 11.78 -9.58
CA TYR A 226 28.65 12.47 -8.55
C TYR A 226 29.54 12.65 -7.32
N PHE A 227 29.50 13.85 -6.73
CA PHE A 227 30.21 14.16 -5.50
C PHE A 227 29.16 14.42 -4.43
N ILE A 228 28.96 13.47 -3.53
CA ILE A 228 27.89 13.51 -2.52
C ILE A 228 28.52 13.48 -1.15
N ALA A 229 28.06 14.32 -0.23
CA ALA A 229 28.47 14.24 1.17
C ALA A 229 27.27 14.00 2.09
N ALA A 230 27.46 13.18 3.11
CA ALA A 230 26.54 13.13 4.24
C ALA A 230 26.90 14.27 5.19
N GLU A 231 25.91 15.08 5.56
CA GLU A 231 26.08 16.23 6.44
C GLU A 231 25.05 16.24 7.54
N LYS A 232 25.47 16.66 8.73
CA LYS A 232 24.55 16.93 9.83
C LYS A 232 23.84 18.25 9.60
N VAL A 233 22.51 18.23 9.65
CA VAL A 233 21.64 19.39 9.40
C VAL A 233 20.60 19.51 10.50
N LEU A 234 20.22 20.74 10.84
CA LEU A 234 19.03 20.99 11.64
C LEU A 234 17.83 21.03 10.69
N TRP A 235 16.98 20.02 10.77
CA TRP A 235 15.79 19.87 9.95
C TRP A 235 14.56 20.40 10.67
N ASP A 236 13.69 21.09 9.93
CA ASP A 236 12.41 21.60 10.40
C ASP A 236 11.30 21.01 9.54
N TYR A 237 10.45 20.16 10.15
CA TYR A 237 9.37 19.47 9.46
C TYR A 237 8.24 20.42 9.02
N SER A 238 8.16 21.62 9.61
CA SER A 238 7.23 22.68 9.19
C SER A 238 7.86 24.06 9.35
N PRO A 239 8.64 24.52 8.37
CA PRO A 239 9.34 25.81 8.45
C PRO A 239 8.42 27.02 8.63
N GLN A 240 7.14 26.93 8.25
CA GLN A 240 6.18 28.02 8.40
C GLN A 240 5.45 28.00 9.76
N GLY A 241 5.45 26.86 10.47
CA GLY A 241 4.89 26.73 11.83
C GLY A 241 3.36 26.68 11.93
N TYR A 242 2.67 26.63 10.80
CA TYR A 242 1.21 26.48 10.73
C TYR A 242 0.82 25.41 9.70
N ASP A 243 -0.35 24.81 9.91
CA ASP A 243 -0.95 23.91 8.96
C ASP A 243 -1.56 24.70 7.81
N LYS A 244 -1.09 24.47 6.57
CA LYS A 244 -1.60 25.21 5.40
C LYS A 244 -3.01 24.81 4.99
N PHE A 245 -3.51 23.67 5.46
CA PHE A 245 -4.87 23.24 5.16
C PHE A 245 -5.88 23.95 6.06
N THR A 246 -5.63 23.99 7.37
CA THR A 246 -6.56 24.61 8.33
C THR A 246 -6.25 26.08 8.63
N GLY A 247 -5.02 26.53 8.39
CA GLY A 247 -4.54 27.88 8.71
C GLY A 247 -4.19 28.09 10.19
N PHE A 248 -4.28 27.06 11.03
CA PHE A 248 -3.99 27.15 12.46
C PHE A 248 -2.50 26.88 12.78
N PRO A 249 -1.95 27.48 13.85
CA PRO A 249 -0.63 27.12 14.36
C PRO A 249 -0.56 25.64 14.74
N LEU A 250 0.57 24.98 14.46
CA LEU A 250 0.70 23.53 14.66
C LEU A 250 0.71 23.10 16.13
N ASN A 251 1.02 24.02 17.05
CA ASN A 251 1.04 23.76 18.50
C ASN A 251 -0.29 24.10 19.20
N THR A 252 -1.38 24.31 18.43
CA THR A 252 -2.69 24.64 18.99
C THR A 252 -3.18 23.48 19.86
N SER A 253 -3.42 23.73 21.15
CA SER A 253 -3.83 22.69 22.11
C SER A 253 -5.11 21.97 21.65
N GLY A 254 -5.08 20.63 21.67
CA GLY A 254 -6.19 19.78 21.23
C GLY A 254 -6.28 19.54 19.72
N SER A 255 -5.36 20.08 18.92
CA SER A 255 -5.22 19.71 17.50
C SER A 255 -4.36 18.46 17.32
N ASP A 256 -4.58 17.71 16.23
CA ASP A 256 -3.79 16.53 15.88
C ASP A 256 -2.30 16.86 15.67
N SER A 257 -2.00 18.05 15.16
CA SER A 257 -0.63 18.52 14.94
C SER A 257 0.13 18.79 16.24
N ALA A 258 -0.57 19.12 17.34
CA ALA A 258 0.08 19.49 18.59
C ALA A 258 0.90 18.34 19.18
N VAL A 259 0.51 17.09 18.92
CA VAL A 259 1.24 15.89 19.38
C VAL A 259 2.69 15.89 18.88
N TYR A 260 2.91 16.36 17.65
CA TYR A 260 4.22 16.33 16.96
C TYR A 260 5.00 17.63 17.11
N PHE A 261 4.31 18.78 17.17
CA PHE A 261 4.95 20.10 17.09
C PHE A 261 5.07 20.82 18.44
N THR A 262 4.41 20.32 19.51
CA THR A 262 4.56 20.89 20.84
C THR A 262 5.93 20.55 21.42
N GLN A 263 6.67 21.57 21.81
CA GLN A 263 7.94 21.44 22.55
C GLN A 263 7.65 21.60 24.04
N ALA A 264 8.15 20.67 24.87
CA ALA A 264 7.88 20.64 26.31
C ALA A 264 9.00 19.91 27.08
N ASP A 265 8.76 19.65 28.38
CA ASP A 265 9.68 18.91 29.25
C ASP A 265 10.01 17.51 28.71
N ASN A 266 9.00 16.81 28.17
CA ASN A 266 9.08 15.46 27.62
C ASN A 266 8.77 15.40 26.12
N ARG A 267 9.00 16.49 25.36
CA ARG A 267 8.71 16.57 23.92
C ARG A 267 9.74 17.40 23.18
N ILE A 268 10.25 16.87 22.06
CA ILE A 268 11.26 17.54 21.23
C ILE A 268 10.63 18.66 20.37
N GLY A 269 9.43 18.43 19.83
CA GLY A 269 8.74 19.35 18.91
C GLY A 269 9.09 19.08 17.45
N GLY A 270 8.98 20.09 16.57
CA GLY A 270 9.09 19.92 15.12
C GLY A 270 10.49 20.02 14.50
N LYS A 271 11.56 20.16 15.31
CA LYS A 271 12.94 20.41 14.84
C LYS A 271 13.91 19.36 15.37
N TYR A 272 14.68 18.76 14.46
CA TYR A 272 15.58 17.65 14.77
C TYR A 272 16.92 17.80 14.06
N TRP A 273 18.01 17.43 14.74
CA TRP A 273 19.27 17.11 14.08
C TRP A 273 19.11 15.82 13.28
N LYS A 274 19.50 15.90 12.01
CA LYS A 274 19.36 14.85 11.00
C LYS A 274 20.65 14.76 10.18
N ALA A 275 20.77 13.70 9.38
CA ALA A 275 21.81 13.56 8.37
C ALA A 275 21.18 13.65 6.97
N ARG A 276 21.81 14.40 6.06
CA ARG A 276 21.32 14.60 4.69
C ARG A 276 22.43 14.42 3.67
N TYR A 277 22.12 13.76 2.56
CA TYR A 277 22.98 13.75 1.38
C TYR A 277 22.93 15.08 0.64
N THR A 278 24.09 15.68 0.39
CA THR A 278 24.24 16.97 -0.28
C THR A 278 25.21 16.84 -1.45
N GLU A 279 24.83 17.36 -2.63
CA GLU A 279 25.69 17.34 -3.82
C GLU A 279 26.73 18.48 -3.81
N TYR A 280 27.91 18.17 -4.31
CA TYR A 280 29.05 19.05 -4.47
C TYR A 280 29.49 19.11 -5.93
N VAL A 281 30.16 20.21 -6.30
CA VAL A 281 30.59 20.43 -7.68
C VAL A 281 31.79 19.55 -8.08
N ASP A 282 32.61 19.15 -7.12
CA ASP A 282 33.84 18.38 -7.35
C ASP A 282 34.30 17.62 -6.09
N ALA A 283 35.39 16.84 -6.24
CA ALA A 283 35.98 16.01 -5.20
C ALA A 283 36.62 16.77 -4.02
N THR A 284 36.67 18.11 -4.06
CA THR A 284 37.22 18.91 -2.94
C THR A 284 36.20 19.11 -1.82
N PHE A 285 34.90 18.89 -2.11
CA PHE A 285 33.80 19.09 -1.16
C PHE A 285 33.79 20.48 -0.49
N SER A 286 34.29 21.49 -1.22
CA SER A 286 34.39 22.88 -0.76
C SER A 286 33.16 23.72 -1.12
N ARG A 287 32.58 23.49 -2.30
CA ARG A 287 31.41 24.22 -2.81
C ARG A 287 30.24 23.29 -3.09
N ARG A 288 29.15 23.49 -2.33
CA ARG A 288 27.87 22.80 -2.58
C ARG A 288 27.32 23.20 -3.95
N LYS A 289 26.74 22.23 -4.67
CA LYS A 289 25.94 22.51 -5.85
C LYS A 289 24.63 23.12 -5.38
N MET A 290 24.28 24.30 -5.90
CA MET A 290 23.00 24.91 -5.55
C MET A 290 21.89 24.12 -6.24
N PRO A 291 20.85 23.67 -5.49
CA PRO A 291 19.68 23.06 -6.10
C PRO A 291 19.05 24.04 -7.09
N SER A 292 18.61 23.54 -8.23
CA SER A 292 17.82 24.33 -9.18
C SER A 292 16.39 24.53 -8.68
N ASP A 293 15.65 25.45 -9.29
CA ASP A 293 14.23 25.65 -8.97
C ASP A 293 13.40 24.37 -9.18
N SER A 294 13.78 23.52 -10.14
CA SER A 294 13.13 22.22 -10.35
C SER A 294 13.43 21.20 -9.26
N GLU A 295 14.50 21.39 -8.49
CA GLU A 295 14.92 20.52 -7.38
C GLU A 295 14.47 21.04 -6.01
N ALA A 296 13.80 22.20 -5.96
CA ALA A 296 13.36 22.83 -4.71
C ALA A 296 12.45 21.93 -3.85
N HIS A 297 11.74 21.00 -4.48
CA HIS A 297 10.82 20.07 -3.80
C HIS A 297 11.52 18.91 -3.09
N LEU A 298 12.81 18.62 -3.35
CA LEU A 298 13.51 17.44 -2.83
C LEU A 298 13.53 17.41 -1.30
N GLY A 299 13.49 18.57 -0.65
CA GLY A 299 13.44 18.64 0.81
C GLY A 299 14.62 17.92 1.47
N ILE A 300 14.32 16.92 2.28
CA ILE A 300 15.34 16.13 2.99
C ILE A 300 16.09 15.16 2.07
N LEU A 301 15.52 14.79 0.91
CA LEU A 301 16.15 13.86 -0.01
C LEU A 301 17.53 14.35 -0.46
N GLY A 302 18.37 13.36 -0.74
CA GLY A 302 19.61 13.54 -1.47
C GLY A 302 19.41 13.98 -2.93
N PRO A 303 20.50 14.35 -3.62
CA PRO A 303 20.45 14.68 -5.04
C PRO A 303 20.00 13.50 -5.90
N VAL A 304 19.39 13.80 -7.04
CA VAL A 304 18.96 12.77 -7.99
C VAL A 304 20.14 12.21 -8.75
N ILE A 305 20.39 10.90 -8.62
CA ILE A 305 21.39 10.19 -9.43
C ILE A 305 20.70 9.64 -10.68
N LYS A 306 21.12 10.06 -11.87
CA LYS A 306 20.57 9.57 -13.14
C LYS A 306 21.62 8.81 -13.95
N ALA A 307 21.18 7.75 -14.64
CA ALA A 307 22.00 6.94 -15.51
C ALA A 307 21.23 6.46 -16.74
N GLU A 308 21.93 6.27 -17.85
CA GLU A 308 21.44 5.50 -18.98
C GLU A 308 22.05 4.10 -19.00
N VAL A 309 21.35 3.16 -19.65
CA VAL A 309 21.89 1.83 -19.92
C VAL A 309 23.22 1.91 -20.68
N GLY A 310 24.22 1.22 -20.13
CA GLY A 310 25.61 1.20 -20.57
C GLY A 310 26.52 2.16 -19.80
N ASP A 311 25.99 3.05 -18.96
CA ASP A 311 26.77 4.02 -18.19
C ASP A 311 27.54 3.38 -17.01
N ILE A 312 28.59 4.07 -16.59
CA ILE A 312 29.30 3.81 -15.33
C ILE A 312 29.08 5.00 -14.40
N LEU A 313 28.60 4.72 -13.20
CA LEU A 313 28.42 5.72 -12.14
C LEU A 313 29.61 5.67 -11.19
N LEU A 314 30.29 6.80 -11.01
CA LEU A 314 31.30 6.99 -9.99
C LEU A 314 30.77 7.97 -8.94
N VAL A 315 30.40 7.45 -7.77
CA VAL A 315 29.88 8.25 -6.68
C VAL A 315 30.96 8.41 -5.63
N THR A 316 31.63 9.57 -5.63
CA THR A 316 32.59 9.92 -4.58
C THR A 316 31.80 10.46 -3.40
N PHE A 317 31.78 9.67 -2.33
CA PHE A 317 31.13 9.97 -1.07
C PHE A 317 32.12 10.54 -0.06
N ALA A 318 31.78 11.67 0.56
CA ALA A 318 32.51 12.20 1.71
C ALA A 318 31.61 12.23 2.95
N ASN A 319 32.08 11.64 4.05
CA ASN A 319 31.33 11.72 5.28
C ASN A 319 31.73 12.96 6.09
N LYS A 320 30.93 14.03 5.98
CA LYS A 320 31.10 15.28 6.73
C LYS A 320 30.18 15.35 7.96
N ALA A 321 29.44 14.29 8.24
CA ALA A 321 28.66 14.13 9.46
C ALA A 321 29.52 13.53 10.58
N ASP A 322 28.92 13.27 11.74
CA ASP A 322 29.60 12.81 12.96
C ASP A 322 29.33 11.32 13.29
N LYS A 323 28.60 10.59 12.43
CA LYS A 323 28.38 9.14 12.51
C LYS A 323 28.99 8.44 11.30
N VAL A 324 29.15 7.12 11.36
CA VAL A 324 29.63 6.29 10.23
C VAL A 324 28.47 6.06 9.27
N TYR A 325 28.68 6.31 7.98
CA TYR A 325 27.66 6.17 6.94
C TYR A 325 28.20 5.49 5.68
N SER A 326 27.31 5.10 4.78
CA SER A 326 27.63 4.49 3.49
C SER A 326 26.64 4.95 2.42
N ILE A 327 26.79 4.49 1.18
CA ILE A 327 25.78 4.61 0.12
C ILE A 327 25.59 3.25 -0.54
N LEU A 328 24.37 2.71 -0.49
CA LEU A 328 23.93 1.52 -1.19
C LEU A 328 22.83 1.88 -2.20
N PRO A 329 22.98 1.54 -3.49
CA PRO A 329 21.96 1.82 -4.49
C PRO A 329 20.99 0.64 -4.69
N HIS A 330 19.77 0.96 -5.07
CA HIS A 330 18.82 0.06 -5.72
C HIS A 330 18.99 0.10 -7.25
N GLY A 331 18.52 -0.94 -7.94
CA GLY A 331 18.38 -0.98 -9.42
C GLY A 331 19.65 -0.95 -10.29
N VAL A 332 20.86 -0.96 -9.71
CA VAL A 332 22.13 -0.95 -10.47
C VAL A 332 23.09 -2.04 -9.98
N PHE A 333 24.05 -2.41 -10.83
CA PHE A 333 25.05 -3.41 -10.45
C PHE A 333 26.25 -2.75 -9.79
N TYR A 334 26.80 -3.42 -8.79
CA TYR A 334 28.00 -3.03 -8.08
C TYR A 334 28.83 -4.26 -7.72
N ASP A 335 30.14 -4.07 -7.69
CA ASP A 335 31.07 -5.10 -7.26
C ASP A 335 31.14 -5.19 -5.73
N LYS A 336 31.75 -6.27 -5.22
CA LYS A 336 31.92 -6.49 -3.79
C LYS A 336 32.78 -5.45 -3.07
N ALA A 337 33.58 -4.67 -3.80
CA ALA A 337 34.33 -3.55 -3.21
C ALA A 337 33.43 -2.31 -2.98
N SER A 338 32.40 -2.15 -3.82
CA SER A 338 31.39 -1.08 -3.74
C SER A 338 30.10 -1.51 -3.02
N ASP A 339 30.04 -2.74 -2.53
CA ASP A 339 28.95 -3.27 -1.74
C ASP A 339 28.97 -2.66 -0.33
N ALA A 340 27.86 -2.02 0.05
CA ALA A 340 27.67 -1.42 1.37
C ALA A 340 26.70 -2.22 2.25
N GLY A 341 26.27 -3.42 1.81
CA GLY A 341 25.36 -4.27 2.57
C GLY A 341 26.01 -4.89 3.83
N PRO A 342 25.24 -5.11 4.91
CA PRO A 342 25.73 -5.59 6.20
C PRO A 342 26.10 -7.10 6.27
N ASN A 343 26.52 -7.74 5.17
CA ASN A 343 26.78 -9.18 5.14
C ASN A 343 28.26 -9.56 5.32
N VAL A 344 28.48 -10.70 5.98
CA VAL A 344 29.79 -11.35 6.12
C VAL A 344 29.99 -12.33 4.95
N ASP A 345 30.68 -11.89 3.91
CA ASP A 345 30.98 -12.69 2.71
C ASP A 345 32.49 -12.84 2.43
N GLY A 346 33.34 -12.43 3.37
CA GLY A 346 34.81 -12.56 3.26
C GLY A 346 35.48 -11.50 2.40
N PHE A 347 34.74 -10.54 1.85
CA PHE A 347 35.30 -9.43 1.08
C PHE A 347 35.58 -8.20 1.95
N LEU A 348 36.64 -7.46 1.62
CA LEU A 348 36.91 -6.15 2.23
C LEU A 348 35.99 -5.10 1.61
N LYS A 349 35.12 -4.49 2.43
CA LYS A 349 34.13 -3.50 2.01
C LYS A 349 34.40 -2.14 2.64
N PRO A 350 35.42 -1.40 2.17
CA PRO A 350 35.77 -0.10 2.75
C PRO A 350 34.63 0.92 2.59
N GLY A 351 33.82 0.79 1.53
CA GLY A 351 32.62 1.61 1.32
C GLY A 351 31.44 1.28 2.24
N ALA A 352 31.45 0.15 2.96
CA ALA A 352 30.37 -0.18 3.89
C ALA A 352 30.46 0.58 5.22
N HIS A 353 31.61 1.19 5.55
CA HIS A 353 31.83 1.87 6.83
C HIS A 353 32.69 3.12 6.66
N VAL A 354 32.18 4.15 5.96
CA VAL A 354 32.93 5.40 5.75
C VAL A 354 32.84 6.25 7.01
N LYS A 355 33.96 6.42 7.73
CA LYS A 355 33.99 7.14 9.01
C LYS A 355 33.89 8.65 8.81
N PRO A 356 33.53 9.42 9.86
CA PRO A 356 33.62 10.88 9.83
C PRO A 356 34.98 11.37 9.33
N GLY A 357 34.97 12.26 8.33
CA GLY A 357 36.15 12.81 7.68
C GLY A 357 36.77 11.94 6.58
N GLU A 358 36.30 10.71 6.37
CA GLU A 358 36.78 9.84 5.30
C GLU A 358 35.99 10.04 4.00
N THR A 359 36.60 9.59 2.90
CA THR A 359 36.00 9.60 1.57
C THR A 359 36.14 8.24 0.91
N PHE A 360 35.10 7.80 0.19
CA PHE A 360 35.12 6.57 -0.60
C PHE A 360 34.50 6.82 -1.97
N THR A 361 34.97 6.14 -3.02
CA THR A 361 34.36 6.24 -4.35
C THR A 361 33.73 4.91 -4.73
N TYR A 362 32.40 4.89 -4.76
CA TYR A 362 31.63 3.75 -5.27
C TYR A 362 31.68 3.71 -6.78
N ARG A 363 31.75 2.51 -7.34
CA ARG A 363 31.66 2.26 -8.77
C ARG A 363 30.46 1.36 -9.06
N TRP A 364 29.44 1.94 -9.67
CA TRP A 364 28.26 1.21 -10.12
C TRP A 364 28.19 1.16 -11.64
N THR A 365 27.54 0.13 -12.17
CA THR A 365 27.39 -0.09 -13.60
C THR A 365 25.95 -0.37 -13.94
N VAL A 366 25.53 0.07 -15.13
CA VAL A 366 24.16 -0.09 -15.62
C VAL A 366 24.18 -0.99 -16.85
N PRO A 367 24.32 -2.32 -16.70
CA PRO A 367 24.27 -3.25 -17.83
C PRO A 367 22.89 -3.27 -18.50
N GLU A 368 22.81 -3.92 -19.66
CA GLU A 368 21.53 -4.11 -20.37
C GLU A 368 20.51 -4.89 -19.53
N SER A 369 20.97 -5.78 -18.65
CA SER A 369 20.13 -6.58 -17.76
C SER A 369 19.36 -5.78 -16.72
N VAL A 370 19.79 -4.56 -16.38
CA VAL A 370 19.03 -3.63 -15.52
C VAL A 370 18.23 -2.60 -16.33
N SER A 371 18.23 -2.70 -17.67
CA SER A 371 17.42 -1.82 -18.52
C SER A 371 15.94 -1.97 -18.17
N PRO A 372 15.18 -0.85 -18.19
CA PRO A 372 13.73 -0.93 -18.30
C PRO A 372 13.35 -1.84 -19.49
N THR A 373 12.36 -2.69 -19.30
CA THR A 373 11.84 -3.59 -20.34
C THR A 373 11.04 -2.82 -21.39
N ASP A 374 10.54 -3.51 -22.41
CA ASP A 374 9.65 -2.88 -23.41
C ASP A 374 8.30 -2.46 -22.84
N ASP A 375 7.83 -3.13 -21.78
CA ASP A 375 6.60 -2.80 -21.07
C ASP A 375 6.81 -1.66 -20.02
N ASP A 376 8.06 -1.35 -19.68
CA ASP A 376 8.42 -0.30 -18.75
C ASP A 376 8.48 1.10 -19.38
N PRO A 377 8.27 2.16 -18.57
CA PRO A 377 8.56 3.52 -18.99
C PRO A 377 10.03 3.71 -19.38
N PRO A 378 10.36 4.78 -20.13
CA PRO A 378 11.73 5.06 -20.54
C PRO A 378 12.74 5.18 -19.39
N CYS A 379 12.27 5.54 -18.19
CA CYS A 379 13.07 5.63 -16.98
C CYS A 379 12.33 4.99 -15.79
N LEU A 380 13.06 4.20 -15.00
CA LEU A 380 12.59 3.60 -13.75
C LEU A 380 13.16 4.37 -12.56
N THR A 381 12.30 4.60 -11.57
CA THR A 381 12.69 5.12 -10.26
C THR A 381 13.28 3.99 -9.43
N TYR A 382 14.35 4.30 -8.73
CA TYR A 382 14.97 3.55 -7.66
C TYR A 382 15.38 4.53 -6.56
N LEU A 383 16.05 4.03 -5.53
CA LEU A 383 16.58 4.85 -4.44
C LEU A 383 18.03 4.47 -4.11
N TYR A 384 18.66 5.28 -3.29
CA TYR A 384 19.91 4.93 -2.62
C TYR A 384 19.83 5.40 -1.17
N PHE A 385 20.48 4.67 -0.27
CA PHE A 385 20.40 4.92 1.16
C PHE A 385 21.68 4.50 1.87
N SER A 386 21.88 4.92 3.13
CA SER A 386 23.00 4.40 3.93
C SER A 386 22.62 3.06 4.55
N ALA A 387 23.49 2.06 4.39
CA ALA A 387 23.25 0.68 4.80
C ALA A 387 24.15 0.22 5.96
N VAL A 388 24.79 1.15 6.68
CA VAL A 388 25.59 0.83 7.88
C VAL A 388 24.68 0.31 8.98
N GLN A 389 23.64 1.08 9.27
CA GLN A 389 22.53 0.71 10.14
C GLN A 389 21.25 1.15 9.43
N PRO A 390 20.76 0.38 8.43
CA PRO A 390 19.72 0.80 7.49
C PRO A 390 18.57 1.55 8.15
N ILE A 391 18.01 0.99 9.22
CA ILE A 391 16.87 1.55 9.96
C ILE A 391 17.20 2.91 10.59
N LYS A 392 18.35 3.02 11.27
CA LYS A 392 18.75 4.26 11.96
C LYS A 392 19.19 5.35 10.98
N ASP A 393 19.86 4.95 9.91
CA ASP A 393 20.43 5.86 8.94
C ASP A 393 19.35 6.52 8.09
N THR A 394 18.31 5.75 7.72
CA THR A 394 17.19 6.24 6.91
C THR A 394 16.24 7.08 7.76
N SER A 395 15.98 6.67 9.01
CA SER A 395 15.29 7.51 10.01
C SER A 395 16.02 8.83 10.27
N ALA A 396 17.36 8.81 10.26
CA ALA A 396 18.16 10.03 10.37
C ALA A 396 18.08 10.93 9.12
N GLY A 397 17.63 10.43 7.96
CA GLY A 397 17.40 11.22 6.73
C GLY A 397 18.24 10.83 5.50
N LEU A 398 19.04 9.76 5.57
CA LEU A 398 19.95 9.38 4.48
C LEU A 398 19.29 8.54 3.40
N VAL A 399 18.48 9.19 2.57
CA VAL A 399 17.80 8.60 1.40
C VAL A 399 17.91 9.56 0.22
N GLY A 400 18.06 9.03 -1.00
CA GLY A 400 17.98 9.83 -2.22
C GLY A 400 17.45 9.02 -3.41
N PRO A 401 16.91 9.69 -4.43
CA PRO A 401 16.37 9.03 -5.61
C PRO A 401 17.45 8.66 -6.63
N LEU A 402 17.27 7.53 -7.30
CA LEU A 402 18.09 7.05 -8.41
C LEU A 402 17.22 6.76 -9.61
N LEU A 403 17.66 7.09 -10.82
CA LEU A 403 16.93 6.83 -12.06
C LEU A 403 17.81 6.05 -13.03
N VAL A 404 17.26 4.95 -13.54
CA VAL A 404 17.85 4.17 -14.62
C VAL A 404 16.97 4.31 -15.85
N CYS A 405 17.55 4.83 -16.92
CA CYS A 405 16.85 5.14 -18.17
C CYS A 405 17.37 4.30 -19.34
N LYS A 406 16.48 4.00 -20.29
CA LYS A 406 16.89 3.46 -21.60
C LYS A 406 17.90 4.39 -22.27
N LYS A 407 18.79 3.82 -23.08
CA LYS A 407 19.85 4.58 -23.78
C LYS A 407 19.28 5.67 -24.68
N GLY A 408 19.82 6.89 -24.58
CA GLY A 408 19.41 8.04 -25.39
C GLY A 408 18.12 8.74 -24.92
N THR A 409 17.60 8.40 -23.74
CA THR A 409 16.39 9.02 -23.15
C THR A 409 16.70 10.34 -22.44
N LEU A 410 17.91 10.50 -21.91
CA LEU A 410 18.34 11.70 -21.22
C LEU A 410 18.93 12.73 -22.20
N ASN A 411 18.65 14.00 -21.92
CA ASN A 411 19.33 15.12 -22.54
C ASN A 411 20.74 15.29 -21.97
N ALA A 412 21.56 16.15 -22.60
CA ALA A 412 22.93 16.41 -22.16
C ALA A 412 23.00 17.04 -20.75
N ASP A 413 21.93 17.70 -20.31
CA ASP A 413 21.78 18.28 -18.97
C ASP A 413 21.19 17.29 -17.94
N GLY A 414 20.85 16.06 -18.35
CA GLY A 414 20.26 15.03 -17.49
C GLY A 414 18.74 15.09 -17.35
N THR A 415 18.06 16.02 -18.02
CA THR A 415 16.57 16.03 -18.08
C THR A 415 16.04 14.90 -18.96
N GLN A 416 14.87 14.36 -18.64
CA GLN A 416 14.23 13.35 -19.48
C GLN A 416 13.65 13.96 -20.75
N LYS A 417 13.90 13.33 -21.90
CA LYS A 417 13.29 13.75 -23.17
C LYS A 417 11.79 13.55 -23.14
N GLY A 418 11.05 14.60 -23.49
CA GLY A 418 9.60 14.53 -23.57
C GLY A 418 8.89 14.59 -22.22
N ILE A 419 9.60 14.96 -21.15
CA ILE A 419 9.03 15.27 -19.84
C ILE A 419 9.35 16.74 -19.54
N ASP A 420 8.33 17.49 -19.16
CA ASP A 420 8.43 18.93 -18.92
C ASP A 420 8.75 19.21 -17.43
N LYS A 421 8.28 18.34 -16.52
CA LYS A 421 8.56 18.39 -15.07
C LYS A 421 8.79 17.00 -14.49
N GLU A 422 9.79 16.88 -13.63
CA GLU A 422 10.08 15.67 -12.84
C GLU A 422 9.95 16.02 -11.35
N PHE A 423 9.13 15.29 -10.61
CA PHE A 423 8.99 15.42 -9.16
C PHE A 423 9.35 14.12 -8.46
N TYR A 424 10.08 14.21 -7.35
CA TYR A 424 10.50 13.08 -6.52
C TYR A 424 9.86 13.22 -5.15
N LEU A 425 9.02 12.25 -4.76
CA LEU A 425 8.34 12.25 -3.47
C LEU A 425 8.68 10.97 -2.69
N LEU A 426 9.22 11.16 -1.49
CA LEU A 426 9.40 10.13 -0.47
C LEU A 426 8.26 10.24 0.54
N PHE A 427 7.45 9.19 0.61
CA PHE A 427 6.43 8.98 1.63
C PHE A 427 7.03 8.08 2.71
N THR A 428 7.13 8.60 3.92
CA THR A 428 7.66 7.85 5.06
C THR A 428 7.24 8.47 6.38
N VAL A 429 7.01 7.62 7.39
CA VAL A 429 6.99 8.03 8.79
C VAL A 429 8.42 8.06 9.29
N PHE A 430 9.02 9.26 9.34
CA PHE A 430 10.35 9.41 9.93
C PHE A 430 10.26 9.17 11.43
N ASP A 431 10.66 7.97 11.86
CA ASP A 431 10.71 7.60 13.26
C ASP A 431 12.00 8.11 13.90
N GLU A 432 11.94 9.30 14.49
CA GLU A 432 13.10 9.92 15.14
C GLU A 432 13.54 9.15 16.40
N ASN A 433 12.74 8.19 16.90
CA ASN A 433 13.14 7.33 18.00
C ASN A 433 14.28 6.38 17.60
N PHE A 434 14.36 6.00 16.31
CA PHE A 434 15.45 5.19 15.78
C PHE A 434 16.65 6.00 15.28
N SER A 435 16.51 7.33 15.17
CA SER A 435 17.57 8.21 14.70
C SER A 435 18.81 8.13 15.59
N SER A 436 19.99 8.06 14.97
CA SER A 436 21.28 8.12 15.67
C SER A 436 21.53 9.46 16.40
N TYR A 437 20.64 10.44 16.20
CA TYR A 437 20.67 11.77 16.82
C TYR A 437 19.65 11.93 17.95
N LEU A 438 18.85 10.91 18.30
CA LEU A 438 17.79 11.02 19.32
C LEU A 438 18.29 11.64 20.63
N ASP A 439 19.41 11.12 21.17
CA ASP A 439 19.97 11.61 22.44
C ASP A 439 20.37 13.08 22.39
N GLU A 440 20.93 13.52 21.27
CA GLU A 440 21.32 14.91 21.07
C GLU A 440 20.09 15.80 20.89
N ASN A 441 19.07 15.31 20.20
CA ASN A 441 17.79 16.01 20.04
C ASN A 441 17.09 16.20 21.39
N ILE A 442 17.06 15.17 22.24
CA ILE A 442 16.54 15.25 23.61
C ILE A 442 17.31 16.33 24.38
N GLN A 443 18.64 16.26 24.41
CA GLN A 443 19.47 17.23 25.13
C GLN A 443 19.31 18.67 24.63
N LYS A 444 19.08 18.85 23.33
CA LYS A 444 19.03 20.17 22.71
C LYS A 444 17.65 20.83 22.77
N PHE A 445 16.59 20.06 22.63
CA PHE A 445 15.25 20.58 22.35
C PHE A 445 14.22 20.30 23.46
N THR A 446 14.48 19.39 24.40
CA THR A 446 13.57 19.24 25.56
C THR A 446 13.95 20.23 26.68
N TRP A 447 12.97 20.67 27.45
CA TRP A 447 13.25 21.59 28.58
C TRP A 447 13.88 20.88 29.77
N HIS A 448 13.58 19.58 29.97
CA HIS A 448 14.16 18.75 31.02
C HIS A 448 14.65 17.39 30.46
N PRO A 449 15.84 17.35 29.83
CA PRO A 449 16.34 16.15 29.14
C PRO A 449 16.45 14.89 30.00
N PHE A 450 16.77 15.05 31.30
CA PHE A 450 16.99 13.92 32.21
C PHE A 450 15.70 13.26 32.71
N SER A 451 14.54 13.88 32.50
CA SER A 451 13.23 13.30 32.85
C SER A 451 12.54 12.59 31.68
N VAL A 452 13.16 12.57 30.50
CA VAL A 452 12.59 11.92 29.32
C VAL A 452 12.71 10.41 29.45
N ASP A 453 11.57 9.74 29.52
CA ASP A 453 11.47 8.30 29.33
C ASP A 453 11.31 8.01 27.83
N LYS A 454 12.23 7.24 27.27
CA LYS A 454 12.23 6.89 25.84
C LYS A 454 11.21 5.81 25.51
N GLU A 455 10.77 5.05 26.51
CA GLU A 455 9.78 3.97 26.35
C GLU A 455 8.35 4.49 26.58
N ASP A 456 8.18 5.75 27.00
CA ASP A 456 6.87 6.38 27.12
C ASP A 456 6.17 6.42 25.76
N LYS A 457 5.02 5.75 25.65
CA LYS A 457 4.26 5.62 24.39
C LYS A 457 3.96 6.98 23.75
N GLU A 458 3.68 7.98 24.58
CA GLU A 458 3.32 9.31 24.13
C GLU A 458 4.55 10.10 23.64
N PHE A 459 5.74 9.88 24.23
CA PHE A 459 7.02 10.37 23.69
C PHE A 459 7.34 9.72 22.35
N VAL A 460 7.28 8.38 22.28
CA VAL A 460 7.52 7.63 21.03
C VAL A 460 6.62 8.15 19.91
N LYS A 461 5.31 8.28 20.18
CA LYS A 461 4.33 8.80 19.23
C LYS A 461 4.65 10.22 18.75
N SER A 462 5.09 11.11 19.64
CA SER A 462 5.43 12.49 19.29
C SER A 462 6.59 12.64 18.31
N ASN A 463 7.44 11.62 18.22
CA ASN A 463 8.64 11.60 17.39
C ASN A 463 8.45 10.83 16.06
N ARG A 464 7.24 10.34 15.77
CA ARG A 464 6.90 9.68 14.50
C ARG A 464 6.36 10.70 13.50
N MET A 465 7.25 11.26 12.67
CA MET A 465 6.94 12.40 11.80
C MET A 465 6.43 11.92 10.42
N HIS A 466 5.12 12.01 10.21
CA HIS A 466 4.41 11.53 9.01
C HIS A 466 4.58 12.54 7.86
N ALA A 467 5.61 12.37 7.03
CA ALA A 467 6.09 13.43 6.14
C ALA A 467 6.20 13.00 4.66
N ILE A 468 6.11 14.00 3.78
CA ILE A 468 6.47 13.88 2.37
C ILE A 468 7.72 14.74 2.15
N ASN A 469 8.82 14.13 1.67
CA ASN A 469 10.14 14.77 1.53
C ASN A 469 10.65 15.45 2.81
N GLY A 470 10.20 14.98 3.98
CA GLY A 470 10.54 15.56 5.29
C GLY A 470 9.69 16.77 5.69
N TYR A 471 8.63 17.11 4.95
CA TYR A 471 7.68 18.17 5.31
C TYR A 471 6.32 17.61 5.72
N MET A 472 5.62 18.34 6.59
CA MET A 472 4.27 17.99 7.08
C MET A 472 3.29 19.15 6.89
N TYR A 473 1.98 18.85 6.90
CA TYR A 473 0.89 19.84 6.95
C TYR A 473 0.99 20.92 5.86
N GLY A 474 1.26 20.53 4.61
CA GLY A 474 1.30 21.44 3.46
C GLY A 474 2.56 22.29 3.31
N ASN A 475 3.59 22.06 4.11
CA ASN A 475 4.78 22.92 4.16
C ASN A 475 5.79 22.70 3.02
N GLN A 476 5.62 21.66 2.18
CA GLN A 476 6.54 21.38 1.07
C GLN A 476 6.54 22.50 0.01
N PRO A 477 7.73 23.02 -0.36
CA PRO A 477 7.86 23.96 -1.48
C PRO A 477 8.07 23.24 -2.82
N GLY A 478 7.97 23.99 -3.92
CA GLY A 478 8.51 23.58 -5.22
C GLY A 478 7.66 22.62 -6.06
N LEU A 479 6.42 22.32 -5.65
CA LEU A 479 5.47 21.52 -6.43
C LEU A 479 4.61 22.41 -7.34
N SER A 480 5.23 23.06 -8.32
CA SER A 480 4.55 23.96 -9.25
C SER A 480 4.77 23.52 -10.71
N MET A 481 3.70 23.45 -11.48
CA MET A 481 3.69 23.04 -12.88
C MET A 481 2.71 23.87 -13.71
N CYS A 482 2.78 23.73 -15.03
CA CYS A 482 1.85 24.36 -15.95
C CYS A 482 0.78 23.38 -16.44
N LYS A 483 -0.41 23.88 -16.72
CA LYS A 483 -1.46 23.15 -17.44
C LYS A 483 -0.88 22.59 -18.74
N LYS A 484 -1.14 21.31 -19.02
CA LYS A 484 -0.62 20.50 -20.15
C LYS A 484 0.84 20.05 -20.08
N ASP A 485 1.59 20.42 -19.04
CA ASP A 485 2.94 19.85 -18.83
C ASP A 485 2.85 18.32 -18.78
N ARG A 486 3.82 17.63 -19.38
CA ARG A 486 4.02 16.20 -19.14
C ARG A 486 4.85 16.06 -17.88
N VAL A 487 4.21 15.55 -16.84
CA VAL A 487 4.79 15.46 -15.50
C VAL A 487 5.11 14.01 -15.19
N SER A 488 6.34 13.75 -14.75
CA SER A 488 6.77 12.46 -14.23
C SER A 488 6.88 12.54 -12.70
N TRP A 489 6.05 11.77 -12.00
CA TRP A 489 6.07 11.62 -10.56
C TRP A 489 6.85 10.35 -10.20
N HIS A 490 7.99 10.53 -9.56
CA HIS A 490 8.85 9.48 -9.04
C HIS A 490 8.56 9.31 -7.56
N LEU A 491 7.93 8.21 -7.19
CA LEU A 491 7.39 8.01 -5.85
C LEU A 491 8.17 6.90 -5.14
N ILE A 492 8.49 7.11 -3.87
CA ILE A 492 9.30 6.20 -3.03
C ILE A 492 8.58 6.02 -1.70
N GLY A 493 8.41 4.77 -1.26
CA GLY A 493 7.98 4.40 0.09
C GLY A 493 9.15 3.87 0.91
N MET A 494 9.16 4.14 2.23
CA MET A 494 10.19 3.65 3.14
C MET A 494 9.67 3.59 4.57
N GLY A 495 10.12 2.61 5.37
CA GLY A 495 9.89 2.59 6.82
C GLY A 495 9.51 1.21 7.36
N THR A 496 8.45 1.13 8.16
CA THR A 496 7.98 -0.12 8.82
C THR A 496 6.73 -0.69 8.15
N ASP A 497 6.12 -1.69 8.76
CA ASP A 497 4.79 -2.23 8.42
C ASP A 497 3.69 -1.15 8.42
N THR A 498 3.84 -0.10 9.23
CA THR A 498 2.92 1.05 9.23
C THR A 498 3.08 1.99 8.02
N ASP A 499 4.13 1.84 7.21
CA ASP A 499 4.41 2.65 6.02
C ASP A 499 3.70 2.08 4.77
N MET A 500 2.39 1.88 4.89
CA MET A 500 1.47 1.60 3.79
C MET A 500 0.80 2.92 3.34
N HIS A 501 1.24 3.44 2.20
CA HIS A 501 0.83 4.77 1.74
C HIS A 501 -0.09 4.70 0.52
N GLY A 502 -1.34 5.12 0.65
CA GLY A 502 -2.21 5.40 -0.49
C GLY A 502 -1.95 6.80 -1.06
N VAL A 503 -1.00 6.97 -1.97
CA VAL A 503 -0.67 8.30 -2.53
C VAL A 503 -1.78 8.76 -3.46
N TYR A 504 -2.56 9.76 -3.06
CA TYR A 504 -3.68 10.30 -3.82
C TYR A 504 -3.40 11.72 -4.35
N PHE A 505 -3.66 11.92 -5.64
CA PHE A 505 -3.59 13.21 -6.31
C PHE A 505 -4.98 13.81 -6.49
N GLN A 506 -5.33 14.78 -5.65
CA GLN A 506 -6.65 15.42 -5.73
C GLN A 506 -6.83 16.16 -7.05
N GLY A 507 -7.94 15.93 -7.75
CA GLY A 507 -8.39 16.69 -8.92
C GLY A 507 -7.77 16.31 -10.27
N ASN A 508 -6.66 15.56 -10.28
CA ASN A 508 -5.99 15.09 -11.49
C ASN A 508 -5.74 13.58 -11.40
N THR A 509 -5.81 12.88 -12.53
CA THR A 509 -5.46 11.45 -12.60
C THR A 509 -4.03 11.24 -13.06
N ILE A 510 -3.48 10.11 -12.68
CA ILE A 510 -2.18 9.58 -13.09
C ILE A 510 -2.36 8.41 -14.05
N HIS A 511 -1.36 8.24 -14.91
CA HIS A 511 -1.26 7.15 -15.87
C HIS A 511 -0.16 6.21 -15.39
N LEU A 512 -0.51 4.96 -15.15
CA LEU A 512 0.38 3.92 -14.67
C LEU A 512 0.25 2.69 -15.57
N ARG A 513 1.28 2.37 -16.34
CA ARG A 513 1.34 1.16 -17.18
C ARG A 513 0.11 0.96 -18.10
N GLY A 514 -0.38 2.03 -18.72
CA GLY A 514 -1.56 1.97 -19.60
C GLY A 514 -2.92 2.04 -18.89
N THR A 515 -2.94 2.10 -17.55
CA THR A 515 -4.16 2.35 -16.76
C THR A 515 -4.28 3.80 -16.31
N HIS A 516 -5.50 4.24 -16.03
CA HIS A 516 -5.79 5.48 -15.32
C HIS A 516 -6.09 5.19 -13.86
N ARG A 517 -5.40 5.89 -12.96
CA ARG A 517 -5.62 5.87 -11.52
C ARG A 517 -5.57 7.31 -11.01
N ASP A 518 -5.95 7.58 -9.78
CA ASP A 518 -5.69 8.87 -9.11
C ASP A 518 -4.94 8.66 -7.78
N SER A 519 -4.94 7.43 -7.30
CA SER A 519 -4.12 6.95 -6.21
C SER A 519 -3.32 5.69 -6.55
N LEU A 520 -2.25 5.46 -5.80
CA LEU A 520 -1.47 4.23 -5.85
C LEU A 520 -0.92 3.89 -4.46
N ALA A 521 -0.67 2.60 -4.20
CA ALA A 521 -0.06 2.15 -2.96
C ALA A 521 1.48 2.20 -3.04
N LEU A 522 2.14 2.60 -1.95
CA LEU A 522 3.58 2.49 -1.73
C LEU A 522 3.87 1.80 -0.40
N PHE A 523 4.95 1.02 -0.39
CA PHE A 523 5.44 0.23 0.73
C PHE A 523 6.94 0.47 0.94
N PRO A 524 7.54 0.00 2.05
CA PRO A 524 8.96 0.20 2.30
C PRO A 524 9.86 -0.25 1.13
N HIS A 525 10.80 0.60 0.73
CA HIS A 525 11.72 0.39 -0.41
C HIS A 525 11.05 0.18 -1.78
N MET A 526 9.72 0.27 -1.87
CA MET A 526 9.03 0.32 -3.16
C MET A 526 9.27 1.68 -3.81
N SER A 527 9.54 1.67 -5.10
CA SER A 527 9.56 2.89 -5.90
C SER A 527 8.87 2.68 -7.23
N THR A 528 8.24 3.73 -7.75
CA THR A 528 7.47 3.68 -8.99
C THR A 528 7.50 5.02 -9.73
N THR A 529 7.12 5.00 -11.00
CA THR A 529 7.00 6.18 -11.85
C THR A 529 5.56 6.27 -12.35
N ALA A 530 4.91 7.41 -12.09
CA ALA A 530 3.57 7.71 -12.57
C ALA A 530 3.60 8.96 -13.46
N PHE A 531 2.77 8.99 -14.50
CA PHE A 531 2.71 10.14 -15.42
C PHE A 531 1.42 10.93 -15.24
N MET A 532 1.50 12.24 -15.30
CA MET A 532 0.34 13.12 -15.22
C MET A 532 0.44 14.17 -16.31
N GLN A 533 -0.73 14.55 -16.85
CA GLN A 533 -0.86 15.74 -17.68
C GLN A 533 -2.03 16.57 -17.13
N PRO A 534 -1.75 17.62 -16.34
CA PRO A 534 -2.81 18.36 -15.67
C PRO A 534 -3.61 19.18 -16.68
N ASP A 535 -4.92 19.09 -16.59
CA ASP A 535 -5.86 19.73 -17.52
C ASP A 535 -6.54 20.98 -16.93
N HIS A 536 -6.48 21.17 -15.62
CA HIS A 536 -7.09 22.31 -14.93
C HIS A 536 -6.07 23.09 -14.12
N SER A 537 -6.14 24.42 -14.20
CA SER A 537 -5.36 25.30 -13.35
C SER A 537 -6.02 25.45 -11.98
N GLY A 538 -5.22 25.43 -10.93
CA GLY A 538 -5.72 25.54 -9.56
C GLY A 538 -4.70 25.06 -8.54
N ILE A 539 -5.15 25.04 -7.29
CA ILE A 539 -4.38 24.54 -6.14
C ILE A 539 -4.98 23.21 -5.71
N PHE A 540 -4.15 22.19 -5.61
CA PHE A 540 -4.57 20.81 -5.35
C PHE A 540 -3.71 20.18 -4.25
N LYS A 541 -4.16 19.04 -3.73
CA LYS A 541 -3.46 18.29 -2.68
C LYS A 541 -2.86 17.00 -3.24
N VAL A 542 -1.66 16.67 -2.78
CA VAL A 542 -1.10 15.32 -2.87
C VAL A 542 -0.89 14.81 -1.45
N PHE A 543 -1.54 13.72 -1.07
CA PHE A 543 -1.54 13.25 0.32
C PHE A 543 -1.68 11.74 0.40
N CYS A 544 -1.38 11.19 1.58
CA CYS A 544 -1.63 9.77 1.86
C CYS A 544 -3.09 9.57 2.27
N SER A 545 -3.86 8.79 1.51
CA SER A 545 -5.25 8.44 1.78
C SER A 545 -5.42 7.42 2.90
N THR A 546 -4.33 6.84 3.40
CA THR A 546 -4.33 6.09 4.66
C THR A 546 -4.72 7.05 5.78
N LEU A 547 -5.90 6.84 6.38
CA LEU A 547 -6.64 7.85 7.16
C LEU A 547 -5.81 8.49 8.28
N HIS A 548 -5.03 7.70 9.01
CA HIS A 548 -4.18 8.20 10.09
C HIS A 548 -2.97 8.98 9.57
N HIS A 549 -2.38 8.62 8.44
CA HIS A 549 -1.26 9.37 7.88
C HIS A 549 -1.70 10.78 7.45
N PHE A 550 -2.88 10.90 6.86
CA PHE A 550 -3.46 12.19 6.47
C PHE A 550 -3.59 13.14 7.67
N THR A 551 -4.29 12.70 8.72
CA THR A 551 -4.56 13.52 9.93
C THR A 551 -3.28 13.87 10.69
N ARG A 552 -2.29 12.98 10.67
CA ARG A 552 -0.98 13.17 11.29
C ARG A 552 -0.01 14.01 10.44
N GLY A 553 -0.46 14.54 9.30
CA GLY A 553 0.23 15.60 8.56
C GLY A 553 0.85 15.20 7.22
N MET A 554 0.62 13.98 6.74
CA MET A 554 1.17 13.49 5.46
C MET A 554 0.36 13.98 4.25
N GLY A 555 0.40 15.29 4.02
CA GLY A 555 -0.24 15.94 2.89
C GLY A 555 0.49 17.20 2.47
N GLN A 556 0.60 17.41 1.16
CA GLN A 556 1.22 18.57 0.52
C GLN A 556 0.31 19.21 -0.52
N ILE A 557 0.70 20.40 -0.95
CA ILE A 557 -0.01 21.20 -1.95
C ILE A 557 0.81 21.22 -3.24
N TYR A 558 0.16 21.00 -4.37
CA TYR A 558 0.74 21.25 -5.69
C TYR A 558 -0.10 22.27 -6.46
N GLU A 559 0.58 23.10 -7.26
CA GLU A 559 -0.02 24.22 -7.98
C GLU A 559 0.08 24.01 -9.49
N VAL A 560 -1.04 24.14 -10.19
CA VAL A 560 -1.11 24.11 -11.65
C VAL A 560 -1.46 25.51 -12.15
N SER A 561 -0.49 26.17 -12.79
CA SER A 561 -0.66 27.49 -13.40
C SER A 561 -1.13 27.37 -14.86
N SER A 562 -1.84 28.38 -15.38
CA SER A 562 -2.28 28.38 -16.78
C SER A 562 -1.13 28.59 -17.78
N CYS A 563 -0.06 29.29 -17.38
CA CYS A 563 1.16 29.54 -18.15
C CYS A 563 0.95 30.05 -19.59
N GLY A 564 -0.13 30.79 -19.83
CA GLY A 564 -0.45 31.34 -21.15
C GLY A 564 -1.10 30.36 -22.13
N ASN A 565 -1.39 29.12 -21.70
CA ASN A 565 -2.19 28.18 -22.47
C ASN A 565 -3.65 28.66 -22.50
N ARG A 566 -4.13 29.11 -23.66
CA ARG A 566 -5.55 29.43 -23.87
C ARG A 566 -6.35 28.14 -23.83
N ASP A 567 -7.50 28.17 -23.15
CA ASP A 567 -8.47 27.09 -23.26
C ASP A 567 -9.03 27.06 -24.68
N PRO A 568 -8.84 25.96 -25.44
CA PRO A 568 -9.79 25.64 -26.49
C PRO A 568 -11.16 25.56 -25.80
N SER A 569 -12.22 26.02 -26.47
CA SER A 569 -13.58 25.66 -26.04
C SER A 569 -13.64 24.15 -25.94
N GLU A 570 -13.75 23.61 -24.73
CA GLU A 570 -13.94 22.18 -24.54
C GLU A 570 -15.18 21.76 -25.32
N PRO A 571 -15.15 20.60 -25.99
CA PRO A 571 -16.36 20.06 -26.59
C PRO A 571 -17.44 20.00 -25.49
N PRO A 572 -18.68 20.38 -25.78
CA PRO A 572 -19.74 20.27 -24.79
C PRO A 572 -19.81 18.82 -24.30
N TYR A 573 -19.67 18.63 -22.98
CA TYR A 573 -19.94 17.34 -22.35
C TYR A 573 -21.33 16.86 -22.79
N GLY A 574 -21.38 15.61 -23.24
CA GLY A 574 -22.49 15.08 -24.05
C GLY A 574 -23.77 14.94 -23.25
N MET A 575 -23.81 13.98 -22.32
CA MET A 575 -25.01 13.66 -21.54
C MET A 575 -24.88 14.12 -20.10
N LEU A 576 -25.93 14.79 -19.61
CA LEU A 576 -26.03 15.22 -18.21
C LEU A 576 -26.84 14.17 -17.41
N ARG A 577 -26.17 13.41 -16.55
CA ARG A 577 -26.80 12.42 -15.65
C ARG A 577 -27.06 13.06 -14.29
N THR A 578 -28.32 13.12 -13.87
CA THR A 578 -28.70 13.75 -12.59
C THR A 578 -29.05 12.68 -11.55
N PHE A 579 -28.47 12.80 -10.36
CA PHE A 579 -28.74 11.94 -9.21
C PHE A 579 -29.18 12.76 -8.00
N TYR A 580 -30.19 12.29 -7.28
CA TYR A 580 -30.67 12.91 -6.04
C TYR A 580 -30.19 12.05 -4.87
N ILE A 581 -29.19 12.54 -4.14
CA ILE A 581 -28.55 11.78 -3.06
C ILE A 581 -28.73 12.53 -1.75
N ALA A 582 -29.02 11.83 -0.66
CA ALA A 582 -28.99 12.41 0.67
C ALA A 582 -28.08 11.64 1.62
N ALA A 583 -27.44 12.37 2.54
CA ALA A 583 -26.83 11.78 3.73
C ALA A 583 -27.90 11.65 4.82
N GLU A 584 -28.16 10.41 5.26
CA GLU A 584 -29.22 10.08 6.20
C GLU A 584 -28.69 9.21 7.34
N GLU A 585 -29.12 9.54 8.55
CA GLU A 585 -28.74 8.78 9.75
C GLU A 585 -29.64 7.55 9.90
N VAL A 586 -29.02 6.39 10.11
CA VAL A 586 -29.69 5.10 10.17
C VAL A 586 -29.18 4.31 11.37
N GLU A 587 -29.99 3.37 11.83
CA GLU A 587 -29.52 2.28 12.68
C GLU A 587 -29.00 1.16 11.80
N TRP A 588 -27.74 0.81 11.98
CA TRP A 588 -27.03 -0.18 11.19
C TRP A 588 -26.63 -1.36 12.06
N ASP A 589 -26.98 -2.56 11.62
CA ASP A 589 -26.58 -3.80 12.26
C ASP A 589 -25.57 -4.53 11.35
N TYR A 590 -24.34 -4.69 11.84
CA TYR A 590 -23.26 -5.39 11.12
C TYR A 590 -23.52 -6.90 11.04
N ALA A 591 -24.20 -7.48 12.03
CA ALA A 591 -24.45 -8.92 12.15
C ALA A 591 -25.89 -9.22 12.60
N PRO A 592 -26.91 -8.99 11.75
CA PRO A 592 -28.30 -9.32 12.08
C PRO A 592 -28.50 -10.81 12.40
N ASN A 593 -27.79 -11.70 11.69
CA ASN A 593 -27.75 -13.13 11.97
C ASN A 593 -26.41 -13.49 12.60
N LYS A 594 -26.45 -13.98 13.85
CA LYS A 594 -25.26 -14.37 14.63
C LYS A 594 -24.96 -15.86 14.54
N ASN A 595 -25.76 -16.63 13.80
CA ASN A 595 -25.62 -18.09 13.71
C ASN A 595 -24.44 -18.53 12.83
N TRP A 596 -23.91 -17.66 11.98
CA TRP A 596 -22.85 -18.01 11.03
C TRP A 596 -21.65 -18.67 11.69
N GLU A 597 -21.12 -18.09 12.78
CA GLU A 597 -19.99 -18.66 13.52
C GLU A 597 -20.35 -20.02 14.15
N PHE A 598 -21.60 -20.20 14.62
CA PHE A 598 -22.10 -21.47 15.14
C PHE A 598 -22.24 -22.55 14.06
N GLU A 599 -22.64 -22.18 12.84
CA GLU A 599 -22.80 -23.10 11.72
C GLU A 599 -21.44 -23.50 11.12
N LYS A 600 -20.47 -22.57 11.12
CA LYS A 600 -19.09 -22.80 10.69
C LYS A 600 -18.35 -23.72 11.68
N GLN A 601 -18.48 -23.48 12.98
CA GLN A 601 -17.87 -24.30 14.04
C GLN A 601 -18.71 -25.56 14.31
N HIS A 602 -18.42 -26.66 13.62
CA HIS A 602 -19.00 -27.96 13.99
C HIS A 602 -18.62 -28.34 15.43
N LEU A 603 -19.61 -28.80 16.20
CA LEU A 603 -19.60 -29.10 17.65
C LEU A 603 -18.41 -29.95 18.18
N ASP A 604 -17.67 -30.64 17.31
CA ASP A 604 -16.56 -31.52 17.69
C ASP A 604 -15.16 -30.87 17.55
N ALA A 605 -15.06 -29.63 17.03
CA ALA A 605 -13.77 -29.00 16.68
C ALA A 605 -13.12 -28.17 17.81
N GLY A 606 -13.79 -27.92 18.94
CA GLY A 606 -13.21 -27.19 20.07
C GLY A 606 -12.69 -25.78 19.72
N GLY A 607 -13.21 -25.16 18.66
CA GLY A 607 -12.76 -23.86 18.16
C GLY A 607 -13.06 -22.73 19.14
N GLU A 608 -12.13 -21.77 19.22
CA GLU A 608 -12.34 -20.52 19.96
C GLU A 608 -13.35 -19.64 19.23
N ARG A 609 -14.19 -18.92 19.98
CA ARG A 609 -15.15 -17.98 19.42
C ARG A 609 -14.52 -16.61 19.37
N HIS A 610 -14.23 -16.14 18.17
CA HIS A 610 -13.60 -14.84 17.94
C HIS A 610 -14.66 -13.75 17.80
N GLY A 611 -15.87 -14.10 17.32
CA GLY A 611 -16.94 -13.14 17.04
C GLY A 611 -17.64 -12.54 18.26
N ASP A 612 -17.47 -13.12 19.46
CA ASP A 612 -18.18 -12.72 20.67
C ASP A 612 -17.90 -11.24 21.06
N ILE A 613 -16.66 -10.77 20.88
CA ILE A 613 -16.28 -9.37 21.21
C ILE A 613 -16.98 -8.34 20.32
N PHE A 614 -17.25 -8.66 19.05
CA PHE A 614 -17.86 -7.74 18.09
C PHE A 614 -19.39 -7.83 18.06
N MET A 615 -19.95 -9.02 18.30
CA MET A 615 -21.39 -9.27 18.14
C MET A 615 -22.17 -9.20 19.46
N ASN A 616 -21.56 -9.51 20.60
CA ASN A 616 -22.30 -9.57 21.87
C ASN A 616 -22.44 -8.21 22.52
N HIS A 617 -23.67 -7.94 22.96
CA HIS A 617 -23.96 -6.81 23.82
C HIS A 617 -23.65 -7.21 25.27
N THR A 618 -22.80 -6.43 25.94
CA THR A 618 -22.45 -6.63 27.36
C THR A 618 -22.53 -5.30 28.11
N GLU A 619 -22.17 -5.29 29.40
CA GLU A 619 -22.07 -4.01 30.12
C GLU A 619 -20.99 -3.08 29.55
N ASN A 620 -20.00 -3.63 28.82
CA ASN A 620 -18.86 -2.88 28.30
C ASN A 620 -18.75 -2.88 26.77
N TRP A 621 -19.51 -3.71 26.04
CA TRP A 621 -19.46 -3.82 24.57
C TRP A 621 -20.80 -3.44 23.95
N ILE A 622 -20.76 -2.59 22.92
CA ILE A 622 -21.96 -2.10 22.22
C ILE A 622 -22.65 -3.24 21.46
N GLY A 623 -21.89 -4.20 20.94
CA GLY A 623 -22.38 -5.29 20.09
C GLY A 623 -22.46 -4.87 18.62
N SER A 624 -23.36 -5.47 17.84
CA SER A 624 -23.36 -5.31 16.38
C SER A 624 -24.16 -4.11 15.83
N GLN A 625 -24.84 -3.35 16.69
CA GLN A 625 -25.79 -2.29 16.28
C GLN A 625 -25.24 -0.90 16.59
N TYR A 626 -25.17 -0.05 15.57
CA TYR A 626 -24.63 1.30 15.66
C TYR A 626 -25.51 2.29 14.91
N ARG A 627 -25.64 3.51 15.44
CA ARG A 627 -26.09 4.66 14.67
C ARG A 627 -24.98 5.06 13.70
N LYS A 628 -25.34 5.16 12.42
CA LYS A 628 -24.44 5.51 11.31
C LYS A 628 -25.08 6.57 10.43
N VAL A 629 -24.33 7.09 9.46
CA VAL A 629 -24.84 7.93 8.39
C VAL A 629 -24.44 7.34 7.04
N VAL A 630 -25.36 7.33 6.08
CA VAL A 630 -25.17 6.66 4.79
C VAL A 630 -25.71 7.50 3.64
N TYR A 631 -25.15 7.32 2.45
CA TYR A 631 -25.72 7.87 1.23
C TYR A 631 -26.92 7.04 0.76
N ARG A 632 -28.02 7.70 0.42
CA ARG A 632 -29.22 7.09 -0.17
C ARG A 632 -29.70 7.86 -1.38
N GLU A 633 -30.12 7.14 -2.41
CA GLU A 633 -30.69 7.73 -3.63
C GLU A 633 -32.19 7.97 -3.45
N TYR A 634 -32.67 9.09 -4.00
CA TYR A 634 -34.06 9.51 -4.01
C TYR A 634 -34.58 9.62 -5.43
N THR A 635 -35.90 9.50 -5.62
CA THR A 635 -36.51 9.54 -6.95
C THR A 635 -36.47 10.94 -7.59
N ASN A 636 -36.45 12.01 -6.78
CA ASN A 636 -36.43 13.39 -7.24
C ASN A 636 -35.92 14.37 -6.16
N GLY A 637 -35.89 15.67 -6.50
CA GLY A 637 -35.39 16.76 -5.65
C GLY A 637 -36.29 17.17 -4.48
N GLU A 638 -37.44 16.53 -4.28
CA GLU A 638 -38.27 16.73 -3.09
C GLU A 638 -37.72 15.95 -1.88
N PHE A 639 -36.92 14.91 -2.13
CA PHE A 639 -36.32 14.03 -1.11
C PHE A 639 -37.34 13.40 -0.15
N VAL A 640 -38.46 12.95 -0.70
CA VAL A 640 -39.55 12.28 0.03
C VAL A 640 -39.47 10.76 -0.12
N GLU A 641 -39.34 10.27 -1.35
CA GLU A 641 -39.33 8.83 -1.67
C GLU A 641 -37.91 8.33 -1.97
N ILE A 642 -37.43 7.39 -1.15
CA ILE A 642 -36.16 6.68 -1.36
C ILE A 642 -36.32 5.77 -2.57
N LYS A 643 -35.37 5.83 -3.49
CA LYS A 643 -35.35 4.94 -4.66
C LYS A 643 -35.04 3.51 -4.19
N ALA A 644 -35.95 2.58 -4.46
CA ALA A 644 -35.77 1.19 -4.10
C ALA A 644 -34.56 0.58 -4.83
N ARG A 645 -33.69 -0.11 -4.08
CA ARG A 645 -32.58 -0.86 -4.68
C ARG A 645 -33.11 -2.09 -5.41
N PRO A 646 -32.66 -2.34 -6.65
CA PRO A 646 -32.96 -3.60 -7.32
C PRO A 646 -32.25 -4.77 -6.61
N PRO A 647 -32.70 -6.02 -6.80
CA PRO A 647 -32.03 -7.20 -6.22
C PRO A 647 -30.54 -7.30 -6.57
N GLN A 648 -30.14 -6.82 -7.75
CA GLN A 648 -28.75 -6.80 -8.20
C GLN A 648 -27.85 -5.81 -7.43
N GLU A 649 -28.43 -4.90 -6.65
CA GLU A 649 -27.71 -3.94 -5.82
C GLU A 649 -27.92 -4.21 -4.32
N GLU A 650 -28.50 -5.37 -3.96
CA GLU A 650 -28.72 -5.76 -2.57
C GLU A 650 -27.39 -5.86 -1.81
N HIS A 651 -26.31 -6.28 -2.47
CA HIS A 651 -24.97 -6.38 -1.88
C HIS A 651 -24.38 -5.04 -1.47
N LEU A 652 -24.85 -3.90 -1.98
CA LEU A 652 -24.26 -2.60 -1.65
C LEU A 652 -24.38 -2.26 -0.15
N GLN A 653 -25.45 -2.72 0.50
CA GLN A 653 -25.64 -2.58 1.94
C GLN A 653 -25.33 -1.16 2.47
N LEU A 654 -24.23 -0.97 3.19
CA LEU A 654 -23.87 0.33 3.76
C LEU A 654 -23.54 1.37 2.68
N LEU A 655 -22.90 0.94 1.58
CA LEU A 655 -22.46 1.80 0.50
C LEU A 655 -23.60 2.66 -0.06
N GLY A 656 -23.26 3.82 -0.58
CA GLY A 656 -24.15 4.63 -1.40
C GLY A 656 -24.55 3.94 -2.72
N PRO A 657 -25.49 4.51 -3.48
CA PRO A 657 -25.86 3.99 -4.80
C PRO A 657 -24.66 3.92 -5.75
N MET A 658 -24.68 2.95 -6.67
CA MET A 658 -23.72 2.92 -7.77
C MET A 658 -24.02 4.02 -8.79
N ILE A 659 -23.08 4.94 -8.95
CA ILE A 659 -23.18 6.02 -9.94
C ILE A 659 -22.44 5.57 -11.19
N HIS A 660 -23.13 5.47 -12.32
CA HIS A 660 -22.52 5.10 -13.60
C HIS A 660 -22.42 6.31 -14.53
N ALA A 661 -21.28 6.44 -15.21
CA ALA A 661 -21.06 7.46 -16.23
C ALA A 661 -20.11 6.98 -17.33
N GLU A 662 -20.26 7.50 -18.54
CA GLU A 662 -19.32 7.29 -19.64
C GLU A 662 -18.33 8.45 -19.76
N VAL A 663 -17.20 8.18 -20.39
CA VAL A 663 -16.30 9.25 -20.86
C VAL A 663 -17.09 10.23 -21.73
N GLY A 664 -17.03 11.51 -21.37
CA GLY A 664 -17.77 12.60 -22.02
C GLY A 664 -19.04 13.03 -21.28
N ASP A 665 -19.50 12.28 -20.29
CA ASP A 665 -20.67 12.64 -19.48
C ASP A 665 -20.36 13.74 -18.46
N SER A 666 -21.41 14.45 -18.04
CA SER A 666 -21.42 15.25 -16.81
C SER A 666 -22.40 14.64 -15.82
N ILE A 667 -21.96 14.47 -14.58
CA ILE A 667 -22.75 13.98 -13.45
C ILE A 667 -23.17 15.18 -12.60
N LEU A 668 -24.47 15.34 -12.39
CA LEU A 668 -25.05 16.37 -11.53
C LEU A 668 -25.60 15.70 -10.27
N ILE A 669 -24.93 15.90 -9.14
CA ILE A 669 -25.38 15.42 -7.84
C ILE A 669 -26.15 16.53 -7.15
N ILE A 670 -27.44 16.31 -6.93
CA ILE A 670 -28.26 17.17 -6.07
C ILE A 670 -28.24 16.51 -4.70
N PHE A 671 -27.42 17.07 -3.81
CA PHE A 671 -27.13 16.51 -2.50
C PHE A 671 -27.92 17.23 -1.40
N LYS A 672 -28.68 16.48 -0.60
CA LYS A 672 -29.34 16.99 0.60
C LYS A 672 -28.70 16.42 1.85
N ASN A 673 -28.30 17.27 2.78
CA ASN A 673 -27.86 16.80 4.08
C ASN A 673 -29.07 16.66 5.02
N LYS A 674 -29.57 15.44 5.24
CA LYS A 674 -30.65 15.15 6.20
C LYS A 674 -30.11 14.80 7.59
N ALA A 675 -28.80 14.69 7.75
CA ALA A 675 -28.16 14.34 9.02
C ALA A 675 -28.01 15.55 9.96
N SER A 676 -27.54 15.29 11.17
CA SER A 676 -27.45 16.27 12.25
C SER A 676 -26.25 17.22 12.18
N ARG A 677 -25.30 16.97 11.28
CA ARG A 677 -24.03 17.71 11.18
C ARG A 677 -23.61 18.00 9.74
N PRO A 678 -22.70 18.95 9.49
CA PRO A 678 -22.25 19.28 8.14
C PRO A 678 -21.52 18.10 7.50
N TYR A 679 -21.91 17.77 6.26
CA TYR A 679 -21.27 16.75 5.43
C TYR A 679 -21.12 17.28 4.00
N SER A 680 -20.37 16.56 3.18
CA SER A 680 -20.12 16.91 1.77
C SER A 680 -20.18 15.64 0.92
N ILE A 681 -20.10 15.79 -0.40
CA ILE A 681 -19.91 14.67 -1.31
C ILE A 681 -18.93 15.09 -2.41
N THR A 682 -17.91 14.29 -2.63
CA THR A 682 -16.93 14.44 -3.70
C THR A 682 -16.52 13.07 -4.19
N ALA A 683 -16.04 12.98 -5.44
CA ALA A 683 -15.59 11.73 -6.03
C ALA A 683 -14.13 11.79 -6.45
N GLN A 684 -13.47 10.63 -6.39
CA GLN A 684 -12.17 10.35 -6.96
C GLN A 684 -12.25 10.18 -8.49
N GLY A 685 -11.12 10.32 -9.16
CA GLY A 685 -10.94 10.16 -10.61
C GLY A 685 -11.52 11.27 -11.48
N VAL A 686 -12.69 11.82 -11.12
CA VAL A 686 -13.43 12.81 -11.92
C VAL A 686 -12.94 14.23 -11.73
N GLU A 687 -13.32 15.09 -12.68
CA GLU A 687 -13.06 16.51 -12.65
C GLU A 687 -14.24 17.24 -12.01
N ASP A 688 -14.07 17.80 -10.81
CA ASP A 688 -15.06 18.67 -10.20
C ASP A 688 -14.95 20.08 -10.79
N SER A 689 -16.07 20.67 -11.24
CA SER A 689 -16.12 22.01 -11.84
C SER A 689 -15.67 23.15 -10.89
N ASP A 690 -15.68 22.89 -9.58
CA ASP A 690 -15.17 23.80 -8.56
C ASP A 690 -13.78 23.38 -8.02
N SER A 691 -13.21 22.27 -8.51
CA SER A 691 -11.86 21.84 -8.13
C SER A 691 -10.82 22.90 -8.45
N GLY A 692 -9.83 23.03 -7.56
CA GLY A 692 -8.74 23.98 -7.72
C GLY A 692 -9.07 25.44 -7.39
N LYS A 693 -10.36 25.82 -7.23
CA LYS A 693 -10.78 27.16 -6.77
C LYS A 693 -10.62 27.32 -5.26
N PHE A 694 -10.90 26.27 -4.52
CA PHE A 694 -10.74 26.18 -3.07
C PHE A 694 -9.98 24.89 -2.73
N LEU A 695 -9.20 24.91 -1.64
CA LEU A 695 -8.50 23.72 -1.13
C LEU A 695 -9.47 22.65 -0.63
N ASP A 696 -10.62 23.06 -0.10
CA ASP A 696 -11.64 22.17 0.46
C ASP A 696 -12.93 22.21 -0.36
N VAL A 697 -13.57 21.05 -0.47
CA VAL A 697 -14.87 20.93 -1.12
C VAL A 697 -15.92 21.64 -0.27
N PRO A 698 -16.82 22.44 -0.86
CA PRO A 698 -17.83 23.14 -0.10
C PRO A 698 -18.74 22.18 0.69
N VAL A 699 -18.76 22.35 2.01
CA VAL A 699 -19.62 21.57 2.92
C VAL A 699 -21.10 21.97 2.74
N THR A 700 -22.01 21.02 2.99
CA THR A 700 -23.46 21.20 3.00
C THR A 700 -23.98 21.09 4.43
N LYS A 701 -24.63 22.14 4.95
CA LYS A 701 -25.14 22.19 6.32
C LYS A 701 -26.38 21.30 6.49
N PRO A 702 -26.72 20.88 7.73
CA PRO A 702 -27.98 20.18 8.00
C PRO A 702 -29.20 20.90 7.42
N GLY A 703 -30.02 20.17 6.66
CA GLY A 703 -31.22 20.67 5.98
C GLY A 703 -30.97 21.40 4.66
N GLU A 704 -29.71 21.72 4.32
CA GLU A 704 -29.34 22.39 3.08
C GLU A 704 -29.31 21.40 1.90
N ILE A 705 -29.61 21.92 0.71
CA ILE A 705 -29.44 21.22 -0.57
C ILE A 705 -28.36 21.95 -1.35
N LYS A 706 -27.39 21.20 -1.87
CA LYS A 706 -26.30 21.71 -2.68
C LYS A 706 -26.13 20.87 -3.93
N THR A 707 -25.68 21.49 -5.00
CA THR A 707 -25.47 20.82 -6.28
C THR A 707 -23.99 20.74 -6.58
N TYR A 708 -23.52 19.54 -6.91
CA TYR A 708 -22.15 19.25 -7.30
C TYR A 708 -22.15 18.79 -8.76
N ARG A 709 -21.15 19.23 -9.54
CA ARG A 709 -20.99 18.85 -10.93
C ARG A 709 -19.64 18.17 -11.12
N TRP A 710 -19.69 16.91 -11.53
CA TRP A 710 -18.50 16.14 -11.89
C TRP A 710 -18.50 15.88 -13.38
N ASN A 711 -17.45 16.29 -14.05
CA ASN A 711 -17.20 16.01 -15.44
C ASN A 711 -16.38 14.72 -15.55
N VAL A 712 -16.66 13.91 -16.58
CA VAL A 712 -15.92 12.66 -16.85
C VAL A 712 -15.08 12.84 -18.11
N PRO A 713 -13.95 13.58 -18.05
CA PRO A 713 -13.03 13.66 -19.18
C PRO A 713 -12.40 12.31 -19.48
N LYS A 714 -11.70 12.20 -20.62
CA LYS A 714 -11.03 10.96 -21.05
C LYS A 714 -10.09 10.37 -19.98
N ARG A 715 -9.41 11.23 -19.23
CA ARG A 715 -8.48 10.87 -18.15
C ARG A 715 -9.17 10.34 -16.88
N SER A 716 -10.49 10.52 -16.76
CA SER A 716 -11.32 10.01 -15.65
C SER A 716 -12.04 8.70 -15.97
N GLY A 717 -12.05 8.28 -17.24
CA GLY A 717 -12.51 6.95 -17.62
C GLY A 717 -11.36 5.96 -17.78
N PRO A 718 -11.64 4.74 -18.25
CA PRO A 718 -10.63 3.69 -18.37
C PRO A 718 -9.48 4.04 -19.34
N GLY A 719 -8.22 3.84 -18.92
CA GLY A 719 -7.02 3.98 -19.75
C GLY A 719 -6.91 2.86 -20.80
N PRO A 720 -5.96 2.88 -21.75
CA PRO A 720 -5.88 1.88 -22.83
C PRO A 720 -5.88 0.40 -22.39
N SER A 721 -5.26 0.09 -21.26
CA SER A 721 -5.14 -1.27 -20.73
C SER A 721 -6.21 -1.63 -19.70
N ASP A 722 -6.97 -0.64 -19.21
CA ASP A 722 -8.06 -0.89 -18.26
C ASP A 722 -9.22 -1.70 -18.88
N PRO A 723 -10.05 -2.35 -18.06
CA PRO A 723 -11.31 -2.92 -18.52
C PRO A 723 -12.29 -1.85 -19.02
N ASN A 724 -13.45 -2.27 -19.54
CA ASN A 724 -14.45 -1.35 -20.10
C ASN A 724 -15.01 -0.35 -19.09
N CYS A 725 -14.97 -0.68 -17.80
CA CYS A 725 -15.34 0.21 -16.70
C CYS A 725 -14.39 0.05 -15.52
N ILE A 726 -14.06 1.17 -14.88
CA ILE A 726 -13.21 1.24 -13.69
C ILE A 726 -13.94 1.93 -12.53
N PRO A 727 -13.68 1.51 -11.27
CA PRO A 727 -14.28 2.10 -10.11
C PRO A 727 -13.45 3.26 -9.56
N TRP A 728 -14.18 4.21 -8.99
CA TRP A 728 -13.74 5.26 -8.11
C TRP A 728 -14.62 5.25 -6.87
N VAL A 729 -14.22 5.98 -5.84
CA VAL A 729 -15.03 6.19 -4.65
C VAL A 729 -15.50 7.64 -4.57
N TYR A 730 -16.74 7.83 -4.14
CA TYR A 730 -17.20 9.11 -3.62
C TYR A 730 -17.43 9.06 -2.11
N PHE A 731 -17.05 10.14 -1.43
CA PHE A 731 -17.03 10.23 0.03
C PHE A 731 -17.20 11.68 0.50
N SER A 732 -17.33 11.88 1.81
CA SER A 732 -17.35 13.22 2.42
C SER A 732 -15.95 13.68 2.82
N THR A 733 -15.61 14.94 2.52
CA THR A 733 -14.36 15.60 2.92
C THR A 733 -14.53 16.60 4.06
N ALA A 734 -15.72 16.73 4.64
CA ALA A 734 -15.96 17.66 5.76
C ALA A 734 -15.11 17.26 6.98
N ASN A 735 -15.05 15.98 7.29
CA ASN A 735 -13.98 15.37 8.09
C ASN A 735 -13.64 14.00 7.48
N PHE A 736 -12.54 13.92 6.74
CA PHE A 736 -12.20 12.74 5.94
C PHE A 736 -12.18 11.43 6.74
N VAL A 737 -11.68 11.44 7.98
CA VAL A 737 -11.59 10.22 8.81
C VAL A 737 -12.94 9.88 9.43
N LYS A 738 -13.53 10.83 10.17
CA LYS A 738 -14.74 10.57 10.94
C LYS A 738 -15.95 10.31 10.05
N ASP A 739 -16.07 11.03 8.93
CA ASP A 739 -17.19 10.85 8.00
C ASP A 739 -17.13 9.47 7.31
N THR A 740 -15.92 9.01 6.98
CA THR A 740 -15.67 7.69 6.38
C THR A 740 -16.08 6.58 7.35
N TYR A 741 -15.55 6.57 8.57
CA TYR A 741 -15.93 5.56 9.58
C TYR A 741 -17.41 5.65 9.99
N SER A 742 -18.00 6.84 9.97
CA SER A 742 -19.44 7.01 10.22
C SER A 742 -20.33 6.41 9.11
N GLY A 743 -19.80 6.22 7.89
CA GLY A 743 -20.43 5.44 6.81
C GLY A 743 -20.62 6.12 5.45
N LEU A 744 -20.03 7.30 5.21
CA LEU A 744 -20.25 8.07 3.97
C LEU A 744 -19.29 7.70 2.83
N MET A 745 -19.57 6.60 2.15
CA MET A 745 -18.83 6.14 0.98
C MET A 745 -19.77 5.54 -0.07
N GLY A 746 -19.38 5.58 -1.34
CA GLY A 746 -20.05 4.82 -2.39
C GLY A 746 -19.25 4.71 -3.69
N PRO A 747 -19.59 3.75 -4.55
CA PRO A 747 -18.89 3.51 -5.82
C PRO A 747 -19.35 4.44 -6.95
N LEU A 748 -18.39 5.05 -7.62
CA LEU A 748 -18.56 5.72 -8.91
C LEU A 748 -17.89 4.87 -10.00
N ILE A 749 -18.65 4.41 -10.98
CA ILE A 749 -18.17 3.57 -12.08
C ILE A 749 -18.09 4.42 -13.34
N THR A 750 -16.89 4.52 -13.90
CA THR A 750 -16.65 5.23 -15.17
C THR A 750 -16.34 4.24 -16.28
N CYS A 751 -17.06 4.36 -17.39
CA CYS A 751 -17.01 3.44 -18.51
C CYS A 751 -16.49 4.10 -19.78
N ARG A 752 -16.00 3.29 -20.71
CA ARG A 752 -15.71 3.75 -22.07
C ARG A 752 -16.99 4.23 -22.76
N GLU A 753 -16.83 5.15 -23.70
CA GLU A 753 -17.93 5.61 -24.55
C GLU A 753 -18.57 4.43 -25.31
N GLY A 754 -19.91 4.31 -25.23
CA GLY A 754 -20.71 3.30 -25.90
C GLY A 754 -20.89 1.98 -25.15
N VAL A 755 -20.41 1.88 -23.90
CA VAL A 755 -20.58 0.69 -23.03
C VAL A 755 -21.89 0.74 -22.26
N LEU A 756 -22.33 1.93 -21.85
CA LEU A 756 -23.60 2.13 -21.16
C LEU A 756 -24.73 2.34 -22.17
N ASN A 757 -25.86 1.69 -21.93
CA ASN A 757 -27.09 1.96 -22.67
C ASN A 757 -27.75 3.29 -22.23
N GLU A 758 -28.85 3.67 -22.87
CA GLU A 758 -29.63 4.89 -22.56
C GLU A 758 -30.09 4.98 -21.09
N LYS A 759 -30.23 3.83 -20.41
CA LYS A 759 -30.60 3.75 -18.98
C LYS A 759 -29.41 3.76 -18.04
N GLY A 760 -28.19 3.91 -18.56
CA GLY A 760 -26.95 3.89 -17.77
C GLY A 760 -26.55 2.51 -17.26
N ARG A 761 -27.03 1.43 -17.88
CA ARG A 761 -26.65 0.05 -17.55
C ARG A 761 -25.71 -0.51 -18.60
N ARG A 762 -24.78 -1.36 -18.17
CA ARG A 762 -23.90 -2.12 -19.06
C ARG A 762 -24.66 -3.25 -19.75
N SER A 763 -24.13 -3.69 -20.89
CA SER A 763 -24.63 -4.85 -21.63
C SER A 763 -23.54 -5.86 -22.02
N ASP A 764 -22.29 -5.56 -21.66
CA ASP A 764 -21.12 -6.41 -21.96
C ASP A 764 -20.80 -7.42 -20.85
N VAL A 765 -21.46 -7.30 -19.69
CA VAL A 765 -21.34 -8.21 -18.53
C VAL A 765 -22.73 -8.54 -18.00
N ASP A 766 -22.88 -9.72 -17.40
CA ASP A 766 -24.15 -10.19 -16.87
C ASP A 766 -24.43 -9.64 -15.46
N TYR A 767 -23.38 -9.54 -14.63
CA TYR A 767 -23.47 -9.07 -13.25
C TYR A 767 -22.34 -8.11 -12.89
N GLU A 768 -22.68 -7.17 -12.00
CA GLU A 768 -21.75 -6.18 -11.45
C GLU A 768 -21.85 -6.19 -9.93
N PHE A 769 -20.73 -6.41 -9.25
CA PHE A 769 -20.64 -6.37 -7.80
C PHE A 769 -19.64 -5.29 -7.37
N ALA A 770 -19.92 -4.60 -6.27
CA ALA A 770 -19.03 -3.59 -5.71
C ALA A 770 -18.81 -3.94 -4.24
N LEU A 771 -17.54 -4.15 -3.87
CA LEU A 771 -17.13 -4.61 -2.56
C LEU A 771 -16.12 -3.63 -1.96
N LEU A 772 -16.52 -2.99 -0.87
CA LEU A 772 -15.66 -2.25 0.03
C LEU A 772 -15.21 -3.19 1.15
N PHE A 773 -13.90 -3.34 1.26
CA PHE A 773 -13.26 -3.95 2.41
C PHE A 773 -12.74 -2.80 3.29
N LEU A 774 -13.22 -2.76 4.54
CA LEU A 774 -12.87 -1.73 5.51
C LEU A 774 -13.13 -2.25 6.92
N VAL A 775 -12.18 -2.03 7.82
CA VAL A 775 -12.33 -2.12 9.26
C VAL A 775 -12.99 -0.84 9.76
N PHE A 776 -14.30 -0.89 9.97
CA PHE A 776 -15.04 0.26 10.48
C PHE A 776 -14.69 0.51 11.94
N ASN A 777 -13.80 1.45 12.19
CA ASN A 777 -13.43 1.88 13.53
C ASN A 777 -14.50 2.82 14.10
N GLU A 778 -15.50 2.27 14.79
CA GLU A 778 -16.59 3.06 15.39
C GLU A 778 -16.10 3.95 16.55
N ASN A 779 -14.89 3.74 17.06
CA ASN A 779 -14.28 4.65 18.03
C ASN A 779 -14.00 6.04 17.42
N GLU A 780 -13.81 6.11 16.10
CA GLU A 780 -13.61 7.36 15.36
C GLU A 780 -14.92 7.89 14.75
N SER A 781 -16.02 7.18 14.96
CA SER A 781 -17.34 7.58 14.47
C SER A 781 -17.85 8.83 15.20
N TRP A 782 -18.54 9.67 14.46
CA TRP A 782 -19.25 10.82 15.01
C TRP A 782 -20.36 10.46 16.00
N TYR A 783 -20.80 9.21 15.98
CA TYR A 783 -21.94 8.70 16.74
C TYR A 783 -21.55 7.81 17.92
N LEU A 784 -20.25 7.68 18.24
CA LEU A 784 -19.78 6.85 19.35
C LEU A 784 -20.51 7.18 20.67
N ASP A 785 -20.55 8.46 21.04
CA ASP A 785 -21.23 8.92 22.27
C ASP A 785 -22.72 8.58 22.29
N ASP A 786 -23.40 8.68 21.14
CA ASP A 786 -24.81 8.32 21.02
C ASP A 786 -25.02 6.81 21.16
N ASN A 787 -24.09 6.02 20.62
CA ASN A 787 -24.10 4.56 20.70
C ASN A 787 -23.82 4.07 22.14
N ILE A 788 -22.85 4.68 22.85
CA ILE A 788 -22.60 4.40 24.27
C ILE A 788 -23.85 4.69 25.10
N LYS A 789 -24.51 5.84 24.89
CA LYS A 789 -25.75 6.19 25.61
C LYS A 789 -26.87 5.21 25.31
N LYS A 790 -27.10 4.90 24.03
CA LYS A 790 -28.24 4.10 23.58
C LYS A 790 -28.09 2.63 23.94
N TYR A 791 -26.92 2.05 23.68
CA TYR A 791 -26.72 0.61 23.82
C TYR A 791 -26.14 0.25 25.19
N LEU A 792 -25.22 1.02 25.77
CA LEU A 792 -24.64 0.70 27.09
C LEU A 792 -25.40 1.34 28.27
N ASN A 793 -26.31 2.30 28.01
CA ASN A 793 -26.98 3.09 29.06
C ASN A 793 -26.00 3.79 30.03
N LYS A 794 -24.85 4.23 29.53
CA LYS A 794 -23.80 4.94 30.29
C LYS A 794 -23.63 6.38 29.82
N ASP A 795 -23.14 7.27 30.70
CA ASP A 795 -22.69 8.61 30.28
C ASP A 795 -21.31 8.47 29.60
N PRO A 796 -21.17 8.87 28.33
CA PRO A 796 -19.90 8.76 27.60
C PRO A 796 -18.75 9.51 28.28
N ARG A 797 -19.05 10.57 29.04
CA ARG A 797 -18.02 11.37 29.73
C ARG A 797 -17.35 10.63 30.88
N ASP A 798 -18.08 9.71 31.50
CA ASP A 798 -17.61 8.92 32.65
C ASP A 798 -17.26 7.47 32.24
N PHE A 799 -17.46 7.12 30.98
CA PHE A 799 -17.17 5.79 30.46
C PHE A 799 -15.68 5.65 30.15
N ARG A 800 -15.06 4.63 30.73
CA ARG A 800 -13.65 4.33 30.48
C ARG A 800 -13.53 3.41 29.27
N HIS A 801 -12.81 3.88 28.25
CA HIS A 801 -12.48 3.07 27.07
C HIS A 801 -11.35 2.11 27.47
N THR A 802 -11.64 0.82 27.50
CA THR A 802 -10.67 -0.26 27.67
C THR A 802 -10.20 -0.76 26.32
N ASP A 803 -9.05 -1.43 26.25
CA ASP A 803 -8.55 -2.01 25.01
C ASP A 803 -9.60 -2.95 24.36
N ASP A 804 -10.26 -3.81 25.15
CA ASP A 804 -11.37 -4.67 24.69
C ASP A 804 -12.57 -3.88 24.16
N PHE A 805 -12.82 -2.66 24.67
CA PHE A 805 -13.91 -1.84 24.17
C PHE A 805 -13.54 -1.24 22.82
N GLU A 806 -12.32 -0.71 22.70
CA GLU A 806 -11.82 -0.20 21.42
C GLU A 806 -11.84 -1.29 20.35
N GLU A 807 -11.40 -2.51 20.70
CA GLU A 807 -11.43 -3.66 19.82
C GLU A 807 -12.86 -4.08 19.44
N SER A 808 -13.79 -4.13 20.41
CA SER A 808 -15.20 -4.46 20.13
C SER A 808 -15.88 -3.54 19.10
N ASN A 809 -15.32 -2.34 18.90
CA ASN A 809 -15.83 -1.31 18.01
C ASN A 809 -15.07 -1.26 16.66
N ARG A 810 -14.12 -2.17 16.41
CA ARG A 810 -13.44 -2.33 15.12
C ARG A 810 -14.15 -3.40 14.29
N MET A 811 -15.09 -2.97 13.46
CA MET A 811 -15.95 -3.88 12.70
C MET A 811 -15.32 -4.24 11.35
N HIS A 812 -14.68 -5.41 11.28
CA HIS A 812 -13.95 -5.93 10.11
C HIS A 812 -14.92 -6.42 9.02
N ALA A 813 -15.37 -5.53 8.14
CA ALA A 813 -16.56 -5.76 7.34
C ALA A 813 -16.36 -5.70 5.83
N ILE A 814 -17.21 -6.45 5.10
CA ILE A 814 -17.41 -6.31 3.66
C ILE A 814 -18.74 -5.57 3.45
N ASN A 815 -18.72 -4.40 2.83
CA ASN A 815 -19.89 -3.51 2.66
C ASN A 815 -20.65 -3.21 3.97
N GLY A 816 -19.95 -3.22 5.10
CA GLY A 816 -20.54 -3.00 6.43
C GLY A 816 -21.28 -4.22 7.00
N LYS A 817 -20.99 -5.43 6.52
CA LYS A 817 -21.48 -6.70 7.09
C LYS A 817 -20.33 -7.62 7.47
N ILE A 818 -20.52 -8.37 8.55
CA ILE A 818 -19.54 -9.34 9.10
C ILE A 818 -20.15 -10.75 9.17
N PHE A 819 -19.31 -11.78 9.24
CA PHE A 819 -19.70 -13.17 9.47
C PHE A 819 -20.84 -13.65 8.56
N GLY A 820 -20.65 -13.62 7.24
CA GLY A 820 -21.65 -14.17 6.31
C GLY A 820 -22.91 -13.32 6.10
N ASN A 821 -23.04 -12.17 6.77
CA ASN A 821 -24.27 -11.35 6.72
C ASN A 821 -24.42 -10.47 5.48
N LEU A 822 -23.49 -10.51 4.51
CA LEU A 822 -23.61 -9.78 3.25
C LEU A 822 -24.48 -10.56 2.24
N PRO A 823 -25.70 -10.08 1.89
CA PRO A 823 -26.56 -10.74 0.92
C PRO A 823 -26.25 -10.29 -0.53
N GLY A 824 -26.94 -10.89 -1.50
CA GLY A 824 -27.05 -10.35 -2.86
C GLY A 824 -25.93 -10.73 -3.83
N LEU A 825 -24.93 -11.49 -3.40
CA LEU A 825 -23.86 -12.00 -4.26
C LEU A 825 -24.28 -13.27 -5.00
N ILE A 826 -25.24 -13.14 -5.91
CA ILE A 826 -25.85 -14.26 -6.65
C ILE A 826 -25.66 -14.06 -8.15
N MET A 827 -25.10 -15.06 -8.82
CA MET A 827 -24.90 -15.12 -10.27
C MET A 827 -25.29 -16.50 -10.80
N THR A 828 -25.30 -16.65 -12.13
CA THR A 828 -25.58 -17.94 -12.78
C THR A 828 -24.31 -18.55 -13.37
N GLU A 829 -24.29 -19.87 -13.48
CA GLU A 829 -23.27 -20.60 -14.24
C GLU A 829 -23.17 -20.05 -15.68
N ASP A 830 -21.95 -20.05 -16.21
CA ASP A 830 -21.58 -19.52 -17.53
C ASP A 830 -21.78 -18.00 -17.70
N SER A 831 -21.84 -17.24 -16.60
CA SER A 831 -21.94 -15.78 -16.64
C SER A 831 -20.60 -15.09 -16.49
N MET A 832 -20.45 -13.95 -17.17
CA MET A 832 -19.32 -13.04 -17.01
C MET A 832 -19.69 -11.97 -15.98
N THR A 833 -18.84 -11.83 -14.95
CA THR A 833 -19.07 -10.91 -13.84
C THR A 833 -17.93 -9.93 -13.67
N ASN A 834 -18.27 -8.68 -13.34
CA ASN A 834 -17.29 -7.67 -12.93
C ASN A 834 -17.42 -7.39 -11.45
N TRP A 835 -16.29 -7.43 -10.74
CA TRP A 835 -16.23 -7.07 -9.33
C TRP A 835 -15.35 -5.84 -9.15
N TYR A 836 -15.93 -4.80 -8.57
CA TYR A 836 -15.28 -3.54 -8.23
C TYR A 836 -14.81 -3.60 -6.79
N LEU A 837 -13.51 -3.78 -6.59
CA LEU A 837 -12.87 -3.88 -5.28
C LEU A 837 -12.43 -2.49 -4.84
N LEU A 838 -12.83 -2.09 -3.63
CA LEU A 838 -12.62 -0.75 -3.10
C LEU A 838 -11.87 -0.84 -1.76
N GLY A 839 -10.64 -0.31 -1.71
CA GLY A 839 -9.81 -0.26 -0.51
C GLY A 839 -9.75 1.15 0.05
N ILE A 840 -10.18 1.32 1.29
CA ILE A 840 -10.12 2.58 2.04
C ILE A 840 -9.82 2.21 3.49
N GLY A 841 -9.14 3.08 4.22
CA GLY A 841 -8.98 2.90 5.66
C GLY A 841 -7.63 3.38 6.18
N SER A 842 -7.22 2.80 7.29
CA SER A 842 -5.99 3.09 8.02
C SER A 842 -4.89 2.05 7.73
N GLU A 843 -3.87 1.99 8.58
CA GLU A 843 -2.72 1.10 8.44
C GLU A 843 -3.10 -0.39 8.58
N VAL A 844 -4.22 -0.70 9.23
CA VAL A 844 -4.73 -2.10 9.35
C VAL A 844 -5.52 -2.54 8.12
N ASP A 845 -5.93 -1.62 7.25
CA ASP A 845 -6.82 -1.89 6.12
C ASP A 845 -6.06 -2.44 4.89
N ILE A 846 -5.25 -3.46 5.15
CA ILE A 846 -4.60 -4.32 4.18
C ILE A 846 -5.48 -5.55 3.94
N HIS A 847 -6.03 -5.70 2.75
CA HIS A 847 -6.99 -6.75 2.45
C HIS A 847 -6.54 -7.60 1.28
N THR A 848 -6.48 -8.92 1.46
CA THR A 848 -6.12 -9.87 0.40
C THR A 848 -7.33 -10.72 0.07
N ILE A 849 -8.03 -10.37 -1.00
CA ILE A 849 -9.40 -10.83 -1.26
C ILE A 849 -9.35 -12.15 -2.00
N HIS A 850 -9.75 -13.23 -1.33
CA HIS A 850 -9.72 -14.58 -1.88
C HIS A 850 -11.12 -15.07 -2.27
N TYR A 851 -11.24 -15.57 -3.50
CA TYR A 851 -12.44 -16.23 -4.03
C TYR A 851 -12.24 -17.75 -4.00
N HIS A 852 -13.08 -18.47 -3.25
CA HIS A 852 -13.01 -19.93 -3.25
C HIS A 852 -13.52 -20.51 -4.56
N ALA A 853 -12.88 -21.57 -5.06
CA ALA A 853 -13.23 -22.31 -6.28
C ALA A 853 -13.10 -21.56 -7.62
N GLU A 854 -13.13 -20.23 -7.65
CA GLU A 854 -13.01 -19.44 -8.87
C GLU A 854 -11.69 -18.66 -8.90
N SER A 855 -11.06 -18.59 -10.08
CA SER A 855 -10.00 -17.62 -10.34
C SER A 855 -10.56 -16.45 -11.16
N PHE A 856 -9.86 -15.32 -11.16
CA PHE A 856 -10.28 -14.15 -11.91
C PHE A 856 -9.13 -13.60 -12.77
N LEU A 857 -9.51 -12.77 -13.73
CA LEU A 857 -8.59 -11.96 -14.51
C LEU A 857 -8.64 -10.52 -14.01
N PHE A 858 -7.49 -9.88 -13.94
CA PHE A 858 -7.41 -8.44 -13.73
C PHE A 858 -6.41 -7.82 -14.70
N LYS A 859 -6.56 -6.51 -14.93
CA LYS A 859 -5.77 -5.78 -15.91
C LYS A 859 -4.97 -4.66 -15.26
N ILE A 860 -3.67 -4.66 -15.53
CA ILE A 860 -2.78 -3.53 -15.29
C ILE A 860 -2.34 -3.03 -16.68
N ASP A 861 -1.29 -3.57 -17.26
CA ASP A 861 -0.89 -3.35 -18.66
C ASP A 861 -1.49 -4.42 -19.59
N LYS A 862 -1.53 -5.66 -19.10
CA LYS A 862 -2.07 -6.85 -19.75
C LYS A 862 -3.03 -7.58 -18.79
N SER A 863 -3.60 -8.68 -19.25
CA SER A 863 -4.44 -9.56 -18.41
C SER A 863 -3.59 -10.58 -17.67
N TYR A 864 -3.76 -10.66 -16.36
CA TYR A 864 -3.09 -11.60 -15.45
C TYR A 864 -4.13 -12.39 -14.67
N ARG A 865 -3.78 -13.63 -14.29
CA ARG A 865 -4.67 -14.54 -13.54
C ARG A 865 -4.24 -14.70 -12.09
N GLU A 866 -5.18 -14.54 -11.17
CA GLU A 866 -5.01 -14.70 -9.72
C GLU A 866 -6.33 -15.22 -9.11
N ASP A 867 -6.30 -15.65 -7.86
CA ASP A 867 -7.46 -15.97 -7.03
C ASP A 867 -7.47 -15.17 -5.71
N VAL A 868 -6.42 -14.38 -5.48
CA VAL A 868 -6.25 -13.41 -4.39
C VAL A 868 -5.88 -12.06 -4.97
N TYR A 869 -6.58 -10.99 -4.58
CA TYR A 869 -6.24 -9.62 -4.97
C TYR A 869 -5.81 -8.80 -3.75
N ASP A 870 -4.63 -8.17 -3.83
CA ASP A 870 -4.14 -7.28 -2.78
C ASP A 870 -4.77 -5.88 -2.88
N LEU A 871 -5.39 -5.44 -1.81
CA LEU A 871 -6.18 -4.21 -1.73
C LEU A 871 -5.75 -3.38 -0.52
N PHE A 872 -5.50 -2.09 -0.74
CA PHE A 872 -4.98 -1.16 0.27
C PHE A 872 -5.77 0.16 0.25
N PRO A 873 -5.62 1.05 1.25
CA PRO A 873 -6.28 2.34 1.24
C PRO A 873 -5.93 3.16 -0.01
N GLY A 874 -6.96 3.57 -0.76
CA GLY A 874 -6.80 4.26 -2.04
C GLY A 874 -6.53 3.34 -3.24
N THR A 875 -6.67 2.03 -3.10
CA THR A 875 -6.58 1.10 -4.24
C THR A 875 -7.97 0.72 -4.72
N PHE A 876 -8.23 0.89 -6.01
CA PHE A 876 -9.49 0.52 -6.65
C PHE A 876 -9.19 -0.32 -7.88
N GLN A 877 -9.88 -1.45 -8.01
CA GLN A 877 -9.64 -2.38 -9.12
C GLN A 877 -10.93 -3.04 -9.58
N THR A 878 -11.03 -3.24 -10.90
CA THR A 878 -12.00 -4.16 -11.49
C THR A 878 -11.33 -5.51 -11.74
N ILE A 879 -11.97 -6.59 -11.28
CA ILE A 879 -11.64 -7.97 -11.68
C ILE A 879 -12.78 -8.54 -12.54
N GLU A 880 -12.42 -9.38 -13.51
CA GLU A 880 -13.31 -10.08 -14.43
C GLU A 880 -13.32 -11.56 -14.02
N LEU A 881 -14.46 -12.06 -13.54
CA LEU A 881 -14.62 -13.44 -13.07
C LEU A 881 -15.68 -14.15 -13.93
N PHE A 882 -15.34 -15.33 -14.43
CA PHE A 882 -16.24 -16.22 -15.15
C PHE A 882 -16.72 -17.31 -14.20
N ALA A 883 -18.03 -17.42 -13.97
CA ALA A 883 -18.58 -18.33 -12.97
C ALA A 883 -18.88 -19.71 -13.57
N ASP A 884 -18.02 -20.70 -13.33
CA ASP A 884 -18.12 -22.05 -13.92
C ASP A 884 -18.32 -23.19 -12.89
N HIS A 885 -18.26 -22.90 -11.59
CA HIS A 885 -18.50 -23.87 -10.52
C HIS A 885 -19.79 -23.55 -9.75
N PRO A 886 -20.92 -24.21 -10.06
CA PRO A 886 -22.15 -24.03 -9.30
C PRO A 886 -22.01 -24.47 -7.85
N GLY A 887 -22.40 -23.60 -6.93
CA GLY A 887 -22.25 -23.81 -5.49
C GLY A 887 -22.37 -22.52 -4.71
N THR A 888 -22.26 -22.64 -3.39
CA THR A 888 -22.06 -21.51 -2.49
C THR A 888 -20.61 -21.55 -2.02
N TRP A 889 -19.87 -20.49 -2.31
CA TRP A 889 -18.43 -20.42 -2.12
C TRP A 889 -18.09 -19.29 -1.15
N LEU A 890 -17.03 -19.49 -0.37
CA LEU A 890 -16.53 -18.50 0.57
C LEU A 890 -15.80 -17.38 -0.19
N LEU A 891 -15.98 -16.16 0.28
CA LEU A 891 -15.26 -14.97 -0.13
C LEU A 891 -14.76 -14.28 1.14
N HIS A 892 -13.45 -14.12 1.29
CA HIS A 892 -12.90 -13.56 2.52
C HIS A 892 -11.59 -12.80 2.26
N CYS A 893 -11.23 -11.95 3.22
CA CYS A 893 -9.88 -11.41 3.33
C CYS A 893 -8.94 -12.53 3.83
N HIS A 894 -7.71 -12.69 3.32
CA HIS A 894 -6.78 -13.75 3.77
C HIS A 894 -5.84 -13.29 4.90
N VAL A 895 -6.03 -12.07 5.40
CA VAL A 895 -5.36 -11.57 6.60
C VAL A 895 -5.97 -12.22 7.83
N SER A 896 -5.14 -12.87 8.66
CA SER A 896 -5.60 -13.73 9.75
C SER A 896 -6.58 -13.06 10.71
N ASP A 897 -6.25 -11.86 11.21
CA ASP A 897 -7.11 -11.11 12.13
C ASP A 897 -8.45 -10.75 11.48
N HIS A 898 -8.42 -10.30 10.23
CA HIS A 898 -9.62 -9.93 9.48
C HIS A 898 -10.58 -11.11 9.30
N ILE A 899 -10.08 -12.34 9.07
CA ILE A 899 -10.93 -13.54 9.00
C ILE A 899 -11.59 -13.80 10.36
N HIS A 900 -10.77 -13.85 11.43
CA HIS A 900 -11.25 -14.14 12.78
C HIS A 900 -12.24 -13.08 13.27
N ALA A 901 -12.07 -11.82 12.87
CA ALA A 901 -12.98 -10.72 13.18
C ALA A 901 -14.21 -10.62 12.26
N GLY A 902 -14.33 -11.50 11.25
CA GLY A 902 -15.56 -11.70 10.49
C GLY A 902 -15.61 -11.04 9.11
N MET A 903 -14.47 -10.65 8.53
CA MET A 903 -14.37 -10.14 7.15
C MET A 903 -14.48 -11.27 6.12
N GLU A 904 -15.62 -11.95 6.14
CA GLU A 904 -15.95 -13.07 5.27
C GLU A 904 -17.44 -13.10 4.93
N THR A 905 -17.74 -13.62 3.74
CA THR A 905 -19.09 -13.85 3.24
C THR A 905 -19.12 -15.01 2.26
N THR A 906 -20.28 -15.25 1.64
CA THR A 906 -20.42 -16.20 0.55
C THR A 906 -20.98 -15.54 -0.70
N TYR A 907 -20.60 -16.08 -1.85
CA TYR A 907 -21.29 -15.84 -3.11
C TYR A 907 -21.85 -17.16 -3.63
N THR A 908 -22.90 -17.08 -4.45
CA THR A 908 -23.60 -18.26 -4.96
C THR A 908 -23.67 -18.23 -6.47
N VAL A 909 -23.20 -19.32 -7.09
CA VAL A 909 -23.32 -19.59 -8.52
C VAL A 909 -24.45 -20.60 -8.71
N LEU A 910 -25.56 -20.14 -9.27
CA LEU A 910 -26.74 -20.96 -9.54
C LEU A 910 -26.53 -21.77 -10.82
N ARG A 911 -26.87 -23.06 -10.80
CA ARG A 911 -26.85 -23.89 -12.01
C ARG A 911 -27.75 -23.32 -13.09
N ASN A 912 -27.29 -23.34 -14.32
CA ASN A 912 -28.12 -23.01 -15.45
C ASN A 912 -29.06 -24.19 -15.76
N ILE A 913 -30.30 -24.13 -15.26
CA ILE A 913 -31.32 -25.12 -15.59
C ILE A 913 -31.93 -24.66 -16.92
N GLY A 914 -31.28 -25.05 -18.02
CA GLY A 914 -31.70 -24.74 -19.39
C GLY A 914 -33.13 -25.16 -19.72
#